data_AF-A0A6I3LPF4-F1
#
_entry.id   AF-A0A6I3LPF4-F1
#
_cell.length_a   1.000
_cell.length_b   1.000
_cell.length_c   1.000
_cell.angle_alpha   90.00
_cell.angle_beta   90.00
_cell.angle_gamma   90.00
#
_symmetry.space_group_name_H-M   'P 1'
#
loop_
_entity.id
_entity.type
_entity.pdbx_description
1 polymer ?
#
loop_
_entity_poly.entity_id
_entity_poly.type
_entity_poly.pdbx_seq_one_letter_code
_entity_poly.pdbx_strand_id
1 'polypeptide(L)'
;MKEDKFSIDITTGIESTIWKSIEESIHLKNIESFDTLNDFISNILFISIREDSLSNFTKYINFPASYIKTSDKFLKSNISYNEIHTFCIKRVLELYHYILDIKLTYPIFLNSPDVDKIDINNLKRINEFIYLTINSFNRQLYNCIQIKSLQVFKKCYTSFTKINNLDNTHILQHFKIAYYTHKDLETDDENQKILNNIYSEVNKFSDYLLHVKIGLKYWSIFLFSKNIIDLTFTKEIFDTIHFHLSIAELIKKIIDLRDLQFSGYLEWTNWDYIERESGVSYYPPDPRNWLVFGLLIDLIRKGVTELQFQQYSYQDKRKLQDLYNSFVDKIHVFRNNFDHWKELIKCKSIEELEERAELIISFFENINQDVNIERINAISEAVLDETKVDNFKETLEAKIKKDSLFINVIKSFVEQEDVEQEDVEQKLLYMANLKGVFINGEHSFNLPGTESILGQQFSEIFDDEILSFLNERREEVSYFGDNLSEAITNCITDLVQLDRKVTSAIISSEDFYNISERLYSNENFIPNNDPALKFFIGEFKNINIYLTNSKQAVGQVLLWDQDTISLNLRTLEVNVVELTDAEINTEYQFNKHKWNRNTDGTPLDEKTSKALIKNGVNISLIIDYEIVITEQSTIILTEIKRHTPD
;
A
#
# COMPACT_ATOMS: atom_id res chain seq x y z
N MET A 1 -22.96 23.41 -16.16
CA MET A 1 -23.88 22.37 -15.64
C MET A 1 -25.27 22.68 -16.15
N LYS A 2 -25.75 21.94 -17.15
CA LYS A 2 -27.17 21.86 -17.47
C LYS A 2 -27.68 20.65 -16.72
N GLU A 3 -28.73 20.84 -15.93
CA GLU A 3 -29.41 19.75 -15.21
C GLU A 3 -30.02 18.79 -16.23
N ASP A 4 -29.45 17.58 -16.32
CA ASP A 4 -30.09 16.47 -17.00
C ASP A 4 -31.33 16.06 -16.21
N LYS A 5 -32.51 16.32 -16.80
CA LYS A 5 -33.76 15.72 -16.37
C LYS A 5 -33.58 14.20 -16.36
N PHE A 6 -33.92 13.56 -15.25
CA PHE A 6 -34.08 12.11 -15.14
C PHE A 6 -35.02 11.59 -16.24
N SER A 7 -34.46 11.18 -17.38
CA SER A 7 -35.20 10.41 -18.37
C SER A 7 -35.42 9.03 -17.76
N ILE A 8 -36.68 8.69 -17.48
CA ILE A 8 -37.06 7.32 -17.13
C ILE A 8 -36.63 6.44 -18.30
N ASP A 9 -35.64 5.58 -18.05
CA ASP A 9 -35.19 4.61 -19.03
C ASP A 9 -36.28 3.56 -19.20
N ILE A 10 -37.09 3.73 -20.26
CA ILE A 10 -38.21 2.84 -20.60
C ILE A 10 -37.77 1.41 -20.89
N THR A 11 -36.47 1.13 -21.03
CA THR A 11 -35.95 -0.22 -21.25
C THR A 11 -35.62 -0.95 -19.94
N THR A 12 -35.71 -0.29 -18.79
CA THR A 12 -35.36 -0.87 -17.48
C THR A 12 -36.18 -2.14 -17.21
N GLY A 13 -35.49 -3.29 -17.14
CA GLY A 13 -36.10 -4.59 -16.82
C GLY A 13 -36.46 -5.44 -18.05
N ILE A 14 -36.43 -4.87 -19.26
CA ILE A 14 -36.62 -5.61 -20.50
C ILE A 14 -35.49 -6.65 -20.69
N GLU A 15 -34.28 -6.33 -20.23
CA GLU A 15 -33.10 -7.21 -20.32
C GLU A 15 -33.35 -8.56 -19.65
N SER A 16 -34.01 -8.54 -18.48
CA SER A 16 -34.34 -9.76 -17.72
C SER A 16 -35.34 -10.64 -18.46
N THR A 17 -36.29 -10.03 -19.16
CA THR A 17 -37.28 -10.72 -19.99
C THR A 17 -36.62 -11.34 -21.21
N ILE A 18 -35.78 -10.58 -21.92
CA ILE A 18 -35.04 -11.09 -23.09
C ILE A 18 -34.16 -12.28 -22.68
N TRP A 19 -33.43 -12.16 -21.57
CA TRP A 19 -32.59 -13.24 -21.06
C TRP A 19 -33.40 -14.50 -20.75
N LYS A 20 -34.54 -14.37 -20.05
CA LYS A 20 -35.45 -15.50 -19.78
C LYS A 20 -35.98 -16.14 -21.06
N SER A 21 -36.35 -15.34 -22.06
CA SER A 21 -36.80 -15.86 -23.35
C SER A 21 -35.70 -16.62 -24.09
N ILE A 22 -34.45 -16.16 -24.03
CA ILE A 22 -33.31 -16.87 -24.59
C ILE A 22 -33.09 -18.20 -23.86
N GLU A 23 -33.08 -18.19 -22.53
CA GLU A 23 -32.93 -19.42 -21.74
C GLU A 23 -34.03 -20.44 -22.04
N GLU A 24 -35.29 -19.99 -22.15
CA GLU A 24 -36.41 -20.84 -22.50
C GLU A 24 -36.30 -21.39 -23.93
N SER A 25 -35.85 -20.58 -24.89
CA SER A 25 -35.64 -21.07 -26.26
C SER A 25 -34.59 -22.18 -26.33
N ILE A 26 -33.53 -22.07 -25.51
CA ILE A 26 -32.49 -23.10 -25.37
C ILE A 26 -33.09 -24.35 -24.72
N HIS A 27 -33.84 -24.20 -23.64
CA HIS A 27 -34.53 -25.28 -22.93
C HIS A 27 -35.51 -26.05 -23.83
N LEU A 28 -36.28 -25.35 -24.66
CA LEU A 28 -37.22 -25.95 -25.60
C LEU A 28 -36.56 -26.49 -26.88
N LYS A 29 -35.22 -26.33 -27.04
CA LYS A 29 -34.47 -26.66 -28.26
C LYS A 29 -35.00 -25.96 -29.51
N ASN A 30 -35.61 -24.78 -29.35
CA ASN A 30 -36.21 -24.04 -30.45
C ASN A 30 -35.17 -23.10 -31.08
N ILE A 31 -34.50 -23.62 -32.12
CA ILE A 31 -33.45 -22.90 -32.86
C ILE A 31 -33.99 -21.61 -33.48
N GLU A 32 -35.17 -21.61 -34.07
CA GLU A 32 -35.77 -20.44 -34.74
C GLU A 32 -36.05 -19.31 -33.74
N SER A 33 -36.60 -19.64 -32.57
CA SER A 33 -36.85 -18.65 -31.51
C SER A 33 -35.55 -18.10 -30.94
N PHE A 34 -34.55 -18.97 -30.72
CA PHE A 34 -33.22 -18.52 -30.29
C PHE A 34 -32.59 -17.58 -31.33
N ASP A 35 -32.66 -17.92 -32.62
CA ASP A 35 -32.08 -17.14 -33.71
C ASP A 35 -32.71 -15.74 -33.80
N THR A 36 -34.04 -15.68 -33.71
CA THR A 36 -34.79 -14.42 -33.72
C THR A 36 -34.39 -13.52 -32.54
N LEU A 37 -34.22 -14.09 -31.35
CA LEU A 37 -33.77 -13.34 -30.16
C LEU A 37 -32.31 -12.91 -30.27
N ASN A 38 -31.44 -13.75 -30.81
CA ASN A 38 -30.04 -13.41 -31.07
C ASN A 38 -29.92 -12.28 -32.11
N ASP A 39 -30.73 -12.30 -33.16
CA ASP A 39 -30.77 -11.25 -34.18
C ASP A 39 -31.28 -9.92 -33.59
N PHE A 40 -32.27 -9.98 -32.70
CA PHE A 40 -32.71 -8.81 -31.94
C PHE A 40 -31.56 -8.20 -31.12
N ILE A 41 -30.79 -9.00 -30.38
CA ILE A 41 -29.60 -8.55 -29.64
C ILE A 41 -28.55 -7.97 -30.60
N SER A 42 -28.27 -8.66 -31.70
CA SER A 42 -27.29 -8.24 -32.71
C SER A 42 -27.66 -6.87 -33.30
N ASN A 43 -28.94 -6.66 -33.61
CA ASN A 43 -29.45 -5.39 -34.11
C ASN A 43 -29.28 -4.25 -33.10
N ILE A 44 -29.56 -4.49 -31.81
CA ILE A 44 -29.32 -3.49 -30.77
C ILE A 44 -27.84 -3.10 -30.72
N LEU A 45 -26.93 -4.07 -30.76
CA LEU A 45 -25.49 -3.81 -30.74
C LEU A 45 -25.04 -2.99 -31.96
N PHE A 46 -25.54 -3.32 -33.15
CA PHE A 46 -25.20 -2.59 -34.38
C PHE A 46 -25.76 -1.17 -34.40
N ILE A 47 -27.00 -0.98 -33.94
CA ILE A 47 -27.58 0.35 -33.79
C ILE A 47 -26.78 1.14 -32.75
N SER A 48 -26.39 0.51 -31.64
CA SER A 48 -25.59 1.18 -30.60
C SER A 48 -24.24 1.67 -31.12
N ILE A 49 -23.56 0.90 -31.98
CA ILE A 49 -22.33 1.35 -32.64
C ILE A 49 -22.63 2.52 -33.60
N ARG A 50 -23.68 2.42 -34.41
CA ARG A 50 -24.03 3.44 -35.42
C ARG A 50 -24.43 4.78 -34.79
N GLU A 51 -25.18 4.74 -33.70
CA GLU A 51 -25.68 5.91 -32.98
C GLU A 51 -24.74 6.33 -31.83
N ASP A 52 -23.54 5.76 -31.75
CA ASP A 52 -22.53 6.05 -30.71
C ASP A 52 -23.03 5.90 -29.26
N SER A 53 -23.89 4.91 -29.00
CA SER A 53 -24.52 4.65 -27.71
C SER A 53 -23.79 3.58 -26.89
N LEU A 54 -22.72 3.98 -26.18
CA LEU A 54 -21.95 3.06 -25.34
C LEU A 54 -22.81 2.43 -24.22
N SER A 55 -23.71 3.19 -23.58
CA SER A 55 -24.55 2.68 -22.49
C SER A 55 -25.40 1.49 -22.93
N ASN A 56 -26.06 1.59 -24.08
CA ASN A 56 -26.85 0.48 -24.64
C ASN A 56 -25.93 -0.67 -25.06
N PHE A 57 -24.80 -0.38 -25.69
CA PHE A 57 -23.83 -1.42 -26.06
C PHE A 57 -23.37 -2.25 -24.86
N THR A 58 -22.96 -1.59 -23.76
CA THR A 58 -22.52 -2.24 -22.52
C THR A 58 -23.59 -3.16 -21.92
N LYS A 59 -24.87 -2.76 -21.97
CA LYS A 59 -25.97 -3.57 -21.43
C LYS A 59 -26.13 -4.91 -22.17
N TYR A 60 -25.98 -4.93 -23.48
CA TYR A 60 -26.32 -6.09 -24.31
C TYR A 60 -25.12 -6.94 -24.77
N ILE A 61 -23.90 -6.37 -24.84
CA ILE A 61 -22.73 -7.05 -25.43
C ILE A 61 -22.34 -8.35 -24.70
N ASN A 62 -22.74 -8.49 -23.43
CA ASN A 62 -22.44 -9.66 -22.60
C ASN A 62 -23.46 -10.80 -22.69
N PHE A 63 -24.60 -10.61 -23.36
CA PHE A 63 -25.59 -11.67 -23.56
C PHE A 63 -25.00 -12.90 -24.28
N PRO A 64 -24.29 -12.73 -25.42
CA PRO A 64 -23.80 -13.87 -26.20
C PRO A 64 -22.79 -14.74 -25.44
N ALA A 65 -21.96 -14.15 -24.59
CA ALA A 65 -21.00 -14.89 -23.76
C ALA A 65 -21.68 -15.94 -22.84
N SER A 66 -22.91 -15.69 -22.42
CA SER A 66 -23.67 -16.57 -21.53
C SER A 66 -24.35 -17.74 -22.25
N TYR A 67 -24.60 -17.64 -23.55
CA TYR A 67 -25.32 -18.68 -24.31
C TYR A 67 -24.62 -20.04 -24.26
N ILE A 68 -23.29 -20.04 -24.30
CA ILE A 68 -22.48 -21.27 -24.23
C ILE A 68 -22.62 -21.95 -22.88
N LYS A 69 -22.54 -21.18 -21.78
CA LYS A 69 -22.69 -21.71 -20.42
C LYS A 69 -24.10 -22.27 -20.21
N THR A 70 -25.13 -21.55 -20.66
CA THR A 70 -26.53 -21.98 -20.53
C THR A 70 -26.81 -23.23 -21.36
N SER A 71 -26.39 -23.27 -22.63
CA SER A 71 -26.61 -24.45 -23.48
C SER A 71 -25.80 -25.68 -23.04
N ASP A 72 -24.58 -25.50 -22.51
CA ASP A 72 -23.79 -26.60 -21.95
C ASP A 72 -24.46 -27.25 -20.72
N LYS A 73 -25.10 -26.44 -19.86
CA LYS A 73 -25.87 -26.95 -18.71
C LYS A 73 -26.94 -27.95 -19.16
N PHE A 74 -27.68 -27.64 -20.22
CA PHE A 74 -28.69 -28.55 -20.78
C PHE A 74 -28.06 -29.74 -21.52
N LEU A 75 -26.96 -29.52 -22.26
CA LEU A 75 -26.23 -30.60 -22.94
C LEU A 75 -25.73 -31.69 -21.98
N LYS A 76 -25.19 -31.29 -20.82
CA LYS A 76 -24.75 -32.22 -19.77
C LYS A 76 -25.89 -33.07 -19.22
N SER A 77 -27.11 -32.53 -19.20
CA SER A 77 -28.29 -33.27 -18.76
C SER A 77 -28.83 -34.21 -19.84
N ASN A 78 -28.69 -33.86 -21.12
CA ASN A 78 -29.26 -34.62 -22.22
C ASN A 78 -28.53 -34.32 -23.55
N ILE A 79 -28.01 -35.36 -24.20
CA ILE A 79 -27.25 -35.24 -25.45
C ILE A 79 -28.07 -34.65 -26.63
N SER A 80 -29.40 -34.71 -26.56
CA SER A 80 -30.28 -34.14 -27.61
C SER A 80 -30.17 -32.61 -27.73
N TYR A 81 -29.55 -31.91 -26.78
CA TYR A 81 -29.26 -30.47 -26.88
C TYR A 81 -28.01 -30.15 -27.71
N ASN A 82 -27.30 -31.15 -28.25
CA ASN A 82 -26.04 -30.92 -28.99
C ASN A 82 -26.20 -30.00 -30.21
N GLU A 83 -27.34 -30.11 -30.91
CA GLU A 83 -27.63 -29.28 -32.08
C GLU A 83 -27.76 -27.80 -31.69
N ILE A 84 -28.63 -27.48 -30.72
CA ILE A 84 -28.81 -26.10 -30.26
C ILE A 84 -27.54 -25.54 -29.58
N HIS A 85 -26.78 -26.36 -28.84
CA HIS A 85 -25.50 -25.94 -28.28
C HIS A 85 -24.48 -25.55 -29.37
N THR A 86 -24.37 -26.37 -30.41
CA THR A 86 -23.49 -26.08 -31.56
C THR A 86 -23.92 -24.81 -32.30
N PHE A 87 -25.24 -24.61 -32.44
CA PHE A 87 -25.83 -23.42 -33.05
C PHE A 87 -25.54 -22.15 -32.23
N CYS A 88 -25.74 -22.20 -30.91
CA CYS A 88 -25.38 -21.10 -29.99
C CYS A 88 -23.92 -20.69 -30.15
N ILE A 89 -22.98 -21.67 -30.13
CA ILE A 89 -21.55 -21.38 -30.33
C ILE A 89 -21.33 -20.67 -31.68
N LYS A 90 -21.93 -21.18 -32.76
CA LYS A 90 -21.77 -20.59 -34.09
C LYS A 90 -22.22 -19.12 -34.13
N ARG A 91 -23.42 -18.82 -33.61
CA ARG A 91 -23.98 -17.46 -33.62
C ARG A 91 -23.16 -16.47 -32.81
N VAL A 92 -22.69 -16.87 -31.63
CA VAL A 92 -21.84 -16.01 -30.79
C VAL A 92 -20.54 -15.64 -31.53
N LEU A 93 -19.89 -16.63 -32.15
CA LEU A 93 -18.64 -16.40 -32.88
C LEU A 93 -18.86 -15.51 -34.12
N GLU A 94 -19.92 -15.75 -34.89
CA GLU A 94 -20.29 -14.91 -36.05
C GLU A 94 -20.51 -13.45 -35.63
N LEU A 95 -21.23 -13.23 -34.54
CA LEU A 95 -21.54 -11.89 -34.02
C LEU A 95 -20.27 -11.12 -33.64
N TYR A 96 -19.38 -11.71 -32.83
CA TYR A 96 -18.16 -11.00 -32.40
C TYR A 96 -17.22 -10.71 -33.56
N HIS A 97 -17.08 -11.64 -34.52
CA HIS A 97 -16.34 -11.39 -35.75
C HIS A 97 -16.93 -10.22 -36.53
N TYR A 98 -18.25 -10.21 -36.71
CA TYR A 98 -18.90 -9.15 -37.47
C TYR A 98 -18.76 -7.77 -36.80
N ILE A 99 -18.85 -7.70 -35.46
CA ILE A 99 -18.61 -6.44 -34.72
C ILE A 99 -17.15 -5.99 -34.88
N LEU A 100 -16.20 -6.87 -34.55
CA LEU A 100 -14.78 -6.50 -34.51
C LEU A 100 -14.23 -6.23 -35.91
N ASP A 101 -14.42 -7.15 -36.86
CA ASP A 101 -13.81 -7.07 -38.18
C ASP A 101 -14.52 -6.01 -39.05
N ILE A 102 -15.86 -6.02 -39.10
CA ILE A 102 -16.63 -5.22 -40.08
C ILE A 102 -17.10 -3.87 -39.53
N LYS A 103 -17.53 -3.80 -38.26
CA LYS A 103 -18.15 -2.58 -37.70
C LYS A 103 -17.18 -1.64 -37.00
N LEU A 104 -16.14 -2.17 -36.38
CA LEU A 104 -15.20 -1.37 -35.60
C LEU A 104 -13.86 -1.21 -36.32
N THR A 105 -13.24 -2.32 -36.75
CA THR A 105 -11.92 -2.29 -37.38
C THR A 105 -11.96 -1.67 -38.79
N TYR A 106 -12.78 -2.22 -39.68
CA TYR A 106 -12.82 -1.80 -41.09
C TYR A 106 -13.00 -0.27 -41.33
N PRO A 107 -13.92 0.43 -40.61
CA PRO A 107 -14.14 1.86 -40.84
C PRO A 107 -13.01 2.77 -40.33
N ILE A 108 -12.26 2.35 -39.30
CA ILE A 108 -11.12 3.12 -38.76
C ILE A 108 -9.99 3.17 -39.80
N PHE A 109 -9.77 2.07 -40.52
CA PHE A 109 -8.49 1.85 -41.19
C PHE A 109 -8.52 2.01 -42.72
N LEU A 110 -9.69 2.02 -43.36
CA LEU A 110 -9.82 2.26 -44.82
C LEU A 110 -10.24 3.69 -45.18
N ASN A 111 -10.83 4.46 -44.26
CA ASN A 111 -11.35 5.80 -44.57
C ASN A 111 -10.32 6.93 -44.38
N SER A 112 -9.17 6.67 -43.73
CA SER A 112 -8.11 7.66 -43.51
C SER A 112 -6.71 7.03 -43.62
N PRO A 113 -6.16 6.82 -44.83
CA PRO A 113 -4.79 6.36 -45.01
C PRO A 113 -3.74 7.41 -44.59
N ASP A 114 -4.12 8.69 -44.52
CA ASP A 114 -3.26 9.76 -44.02
C ASP A 114 -3.38 9.88 -42.49
N VAL A 115 -2.28 9.64 -41.77
CA VAL A 115 -2.24 9.71 -40.30
C VAL A 115 -2.69 11.07 -39.77
N ASP A 116 -2.42 12.14 -40.51
CA ASP A 116 -2.77 13.53 -40.16
C ASP A 116 -4.29 13.82 -40.21
N LYS A 117 -5.09 12.92 -40.80
CA LYS A 117 -6.55 13.06 -40.91
C LYS A 117 -7.32 12.21 -39.89
N ILE A 118 -6.61 11.56 -38.98
CA ILE A 118 -7.23 10.70 -37.97
C ILE A 118 -7.69 11.53 -36.79
N ASP A 119 -9.01 11.55 -36.57
CA ASP A 119 -9.58 12.10 -35.36
C ASP A 119 -9.31 11.16 -34.18
N ILE A 120 -8.41 11.60 -33.30
CA ILE A 120 -8.05 10.85 -32.10
C ILE A 120 -9.22 10.64 -31.14
N ASN A 121 -10.17 11.58 -31.06
CA ASN A 121 -11.32 11.44 -30.17
C ASN A 121 -12.27 10.36 -30.68
N ASN A 122 -12.48 10.31 -32.00
CA ASN A 122 -13.22 9.23 -32.64
C ASN A 122 -12.52 7.88 -32.42
N LEU A 123 -11.19 7.82 -32.55
CA LEU A 123 -10.41 6.59 -32.31
C LEU A 123 -10.53 6.11 -30.85
N LYS A 124 -10.42 7.02 -29.87
CA LYS A 124 -10.64 6.73 -28.45
C LYS A 124 -12.04 6.17 -28.22
N ARG A 125 -13.05 6.77 -28.84
CA ARG A 125 -14.44 6.34 -28.72
C ARG A 125 -14.66 4.94 -29.28
N ILE A 126 -14.11 4.65 -30.46
CA ILE A 126 -14.20 3.31 -31.07
C ILE A 126 -13.45 2.27 -30.22
N ASN A 127 -12.32 2.65 -29.61
CA ASN A 127 -11.58 1.78 -28.69
C ASN A 127 -12.42 1.34 -27.49
N GLU A 128 -13.40 2.12 -27.03
CA GLU A 128 -14.32 1.70 -25.97
C GLU A 128 -15.23 0.55 -26.42
N PHE A 129 -15.80 0.63 -27.62
CA PHE A 129 -16.60 -0.47 -28.20
C PHE A 129 -15.77 -1.72 -28.45
N ILE A 130 -14.54 -1.54 -28.96
CA ILE A 130 -13.57 -2.62 -29.17
C ILE A 130 -13.27 -3.31 -27.84
N TYR A 131 -12.92 -2.54 -26.81
CA TYR A 131 -12.62 -3.06 -25.48
C TYR A 131 -13.79 -3.88 -24.93
N LEU A 132 -15.01 -3.34 -24.96
CA LEU A 132 -16.21 -4.04 -24.47
C LEU A 132 -16.49 -5.34 -25.25
N THR A 133 -16.26 -5.33 -26.57
CA THR A 133 -16.44 -6.53 -27.40
C THR A 133 -15.39 -7.59 -27.10
N ILE A 134 -14.11 -7.21 -27.02
CA ILE A 134 -13.02 -8.13 -26.66
C ILE A 134 -13.21 -8.67 -25.24
N ASN A 135 -13.65 -7.83 -24.30
CA ASN A 135 -13.93 -8.26 -22.94
C ASN A 135 -15.11 -9.25 -22.88
N SER A 136 -16.15 -9.05 -23.69
CA SER A 136 -17.25 -10.03 -23.78
C SER A 136 -16.79 -11.36 -24.40
N PHE A 137 -15.89 -11.31 -25.39
CA PHE A 137 -15.25 -12.52 -25.92
C PHE A 137 -14.33 -13.18 -24.89
N ASN A 138 -13.61 -12.41 -24.08
CA ASN A 138 -12.82 -12.88 -22.93
C ASN A 138 -13.70 -13.63 -21.92
N ARG A 139 -14.89 -13.09 -21.58
CA ARG A 139 -15.89 -13.81 -20.76
C ARG A 139 -16.34 -15.12 -21.39
N GLN A 140 -16.56 -15.15 -22.70
CA GLN A 140 -16.91 -16.37 -23.43
C GLN A 140 -15.79 -17.43 -23.30
N LEU A 141 -14.54 -17.05 -23.54
CA LEU A 141 -13.40 -17.98 -23.45
C LEU A 141 -13.20 -18.49 -22.03
N TYR A 142 -13.38 -17.61 -21.03
CA TYR A 142 -13.44 -18.00 -19.62
C TYR A 142 -14.55 -19.03 -19.36
N ASN A 143 -15.77 -18.81 -19.88
CA ASN A 143 -16.86 -19.77 -19.76
C ASN A 143 -16.52 -21.13 -20.42
N CYS A 144 -15.79 -21.14 -21.54
CA CYS A 144 -15.33 -22.38 -22.17
C CYS A 144 -14.35 -23.18 -21.27
N ILE A 145 -13.50 -22.48 -20.50
CA ILE A 145 -12.61 -23.12 -19.52
C ILE A 145 -13.43 -23.65 -18.33
N GLN A 146 -14.39 -22.88 -17.82
CA GLN A 146 -15.25 -23.29 -16.69
C GLN A 146 -16.08 -24.53 -16.98
N ILE A 147 -16.61 -24.68 -18.20
CA ILE A 147 -17.35 -25.90 -18.59
C ILE A 147 -16.44 -27.12 -18.79
N LYS A 148 -15.11 -26.92 -18.79
CA LYS A 148 -14.06 -27.93 -18.99
C LYS A 148 -14.16 -28.66 -20.34
N SER A 149 -14.48 -27.93 -21.42
CA SER A 149 -14.55 -28.48 -22.78
C SER A 149 -13.43 -27.97 -23.68
N LEU A 150 -12.38 -28.79 -23.87
CA LEU A 150 -11.25 -28.45 -24.76
C LEU A 150 -11.69 -28.22 -26.21
N GLN A 151 -12.64 -29.01 -26.71
CA GLN A 151 -13.12 -28.88 -28.08
C GLN A 151 -13.80 -27.53 -28.30
N VAL A 152 -14.69 -27.13 -27.38
CA VAL A 152 -15.39 -25.84 -27.45
C VAL A 152 -14.39 -24.70 -27.27
N PHE A 153 -13.45 -24.81 -26.32
CA PHE A 153 -12.39 -23.84 -26.13
C PHE A 153 -11.57 -23.64 -27.41
N LYS A 154 -11.03 -24.72 -28.00
CA LYS A 154 -10.22 -24.65 -29.22
C LYS A 154 -10.98 -24.02 -30.38
N LYS A 155 -12.26 -24.35 -30.55
CA LYS A 155 -13.11 -23.74 -31.58
C LYS A 155 -13.27 -22.23 -31.36
N CYS A 156 -13.62 -21.82 -30.15
CA CYS A 156 -13.81 -20.40 -29.82
C CYS A 156 -12.49 -19.62 -29.91
N TYR A 157 -11.41 -20.18 -29.38
CA TYR A 157 -10.07 -19.58 -29.41
C TYR A 157 -9.54 -19.45 -30.85
N THR A 158 -9.74 -20.46 -31.70
CA THR A 158 -9.38 -20.37 -33.13
C THR A 158 -10.13 -19.25 -33.84
N SER A 159 -11.40 -19.02 -33.47
CA SER A 159 -12.15 -17.86 -33.96
C SER A 159 -11.53 -16.56 -33.45
N PHE A 160 -11.25 -16.49 -32.15
CA PHE A 160 -10.65 -15.32 -31.51
C PHE A 160 -9.30 -14.94 -32.15
N THR A 161 -8.45 -15.91 -32.49
CA THR A 161 -7.16 -15.62 -33.14
C THR A 161 -7.31 -15.19 -34.60
N LYS A 162 -8.40 -15.57 -35.28
CA LYS A 162 -8.67 -15.15 -36.67
C LYS A 162 -9.01 -13.67 -36.80
N ILE A 163 -9.51 -13.02 -35.75
CA ILE A 163 -9.69 -11.55 -35.68
C ILE A 163 -8.37 -10.82 -36.04
N ASN A 164 -7.23 -11.49 -35.82
CA ASN A 164 -5.90 -10.91 -36.03
C ASN A 164 -5.34 -11.11 -37.46
N ASN A 165 -5.93 -11.98 -38.29
CA ASN A 165 -5.12 -12.72 -39.27
C ASN A 165 -5.09 -12.23 -40.72
N LEU A 166 -5.87 -11.26 -41.19
CA LEU A 166 -5.76 -10.86 -42.61
C LEU A 166 -5.68 -9.35 -42.89
N ASP A 167 -6.42 -8.48 -42.19
CA ASP A 167 -6.36 -7.03 -42.47
C ASP A 167 -5.58 -6.23 -41.40
N ASN A 168 -5.70 -6.60 -40.12
CA ASN A 168 -5.11 -5.86 -39.00
C ASN A 168 -3.57 -5.80 -39.02
N THR A 169 -2.89 -6.87 -39.45
CA THR A 169 -1.41 -6.90 -39.43
C THR A 169 -0.80 -5.95 -40.47
N HIS A 170 -1.39 -5.89 -41.68
CA HIS A 170 -0.94 -4.95 -42.72
C HIS A 170 -1.25 -3.50 -42.35
N ILE A 171 -2.41 -3.26 -41.74
CA ILE A 171 -2.84 -1.95 -41.28
C ILE A 171 -1.96 -1.44 -40.13
N LEU A 172 -1.75 -2.25 -39.09
CA LEU A 172 -0.87 -1.90 -37.96
C LEU A 172 0.57 -1.67 -38.43
N GLN A 173 1.06 -2.47 -39.37
CA GLN A 173 2.36 -2.24 -40.01
C GLN A 173 2.38 -0.95 -40.83
N HIS A 174 1.31 -0.61 -41.54
CA HIS A 174 1.20 0.66 -42.26
C HIS A 174 1.25 1.86 -41.31
N PHE A 175 0.51 1.82 -40.20
CA PHE A 175 0.58 2.83 -39.13
C PHE A 175 1.96 2.92 -38.50
N LYS A 176 2.58 1.78 -38.24
CA LYS A 176 3.94 1.71 -37.71
C LYS A 176 4.94 2.36 -38.67
N ILE A 177 4.87 2.03 -39.95
CA ILE A 177 5.72 2.61 -41.01
C ILE A 177 5.46 4.12 -41.11
N ALA A 178 4.21 4.55 -41.16
CA ALA A 178 3.86 5.96 -41.24
C ALA A 178 4.36 6.74 -40.02
N TYR A 179 4.14 6.22 -38.80
CA TYR A 179 4.64 6.79 -37.56
C TYR A 179 6.16 6.95 -37.57
N TYR A 180 6.92 5.90 -37.89
CA TYR A 180 8.39 6.00 -37.93
C TYR A 180 8.90 6.90 -39.06
N THR A 181 8.22 6.93 -40.21
CA THR A 181 8.56 7.83 -41.33
C THR A 181 8.38 9.31 -40.95
N HIS A 182 7.37 9.64 -40.14
CA HIS A 182 7.11 11.01 -39.70
C HIS A 182 7.94 11.41 -38.47
N LYS A 183 8.40 10.44 -37.68
CA LYS A 183 9.30 10.68 -36.54
C LYS A 183 10.73 11.04 -36.99
N ASP A 184 11.18 10.49 -38.12
CA ASP A 184 12.52 10.76 -38.68
C ASP A 184 12.59 12.07 -39.47
N LEU A 185 11.43 12.64 -39.86
CA LEU A 185 11.31 14.00 -40.37
C LEU A 185 11.21 14.91 -39.14
N GLU A 186 12.13 15.86 -38.95
CA GLU A 186 12.17 16.83 -37.83
C GLU A 186 10.85 17.63 -37.68
N THR A 187 9.82 16.98 -37.16
CA THR A 187 8.48 17.51 -36.96
C THR A 187 8.41 18.18 -35.60
N ASP A 188 7.68 19.30 -35.53
CA ASP A 188 7.41 20.06 -34.31
C ASP A 188 6.92 19.16 -33.16
N ASP A 189 7.29 19.49 -31.91
CA ASP A 189 7.05 18.68 -30.70
C ASP A 189 5.56 18.36 -30.50
N GLU A 190 4.68 19.28 -30.89
CA GLU A 190 3.23 19.11 -30.80
C GLU A 190 2.70 18.03 -31.78
N ASN A 191 3.22 17.99 -33.00
CA ASN A 191 2.87 16.98 -34.00
C ASN A 191 3.39 15.60 -33.58
N GLN A 192 4.59 15.52 -33.01
CA GLN A 192 5.11 14.27 -32.45
C GLN A 192 4.22 13.74 -31.32
N LYS A 193 3.72 14.62 -30.45
CA LYS A 193 2.80 14.24 -29.38
C LYS A 193 1.47 13.70 -29.91
N ILE A 194 0.91 14.31 -30.95
CA ILE A 194 -0.32 13.82 -31.61
C ILE A 194 -0.07 12.45 -32.24
N LEU A 195 1.02 12.28 -32.99
CA LEU A 195 1.41 11.01 -33.60
C LEU A 195 1.62 9.90 -32.56
N ASN A 196 2.30 10.20 -31.45
CA ASN A 196 2.46 9.29 -30.32
C ASN A 196 1.12 8.83 -29.75
N ASN A 197 0.18 9.77 -29.57
CA ASN A 197 -1.13 9.45 -29.03
C ASN A 197 -1.97 8.60 -30.01
N ILE A 198 -1.96 8.92 -31.30
CA ILE A 198 -2.64 8.11 -32.34
C ILE A 198 -2.05 6.69 -32.35
N TYR A 199 -0.71 6.57 -32.38
CA TYR A 199 -0.04 5.28 -32.37
C TYR A 199 -0.37 4.47 -31.10
N SER A 200 -0.42 5.11 -29.94
CA SER A 200 -0.84 4.47 -28.69
C SER A 200 -2.27 3.95 -28.76
N GLU A 201 -3.21 4.75 -29.25
CA GLU A 201 -4.61 4.35 -29.39
C GLU A 201 -4.80 3.22 -30.42
N VAL A 202 -4.09 3.24 -31.54
CA VAL A 202 -4.13 2.15 -32.54
C VAL A 202 -3.63 0.82 -31.95
N ASN A 203 -2.56 0.86 -31.14
CA ASN A 203 -1.99 -0.35 -30.54
C ASN A 203 -2.86 -1.00 -29.46
N LYS A 204 -3.82 -0.26 -28.86
CA LYS A 204 -4.71 -0.80 -27.83
C LYS A 204 -5.47 -2.05 -28.28
N PHE A 205 -5.87 -2.10 -29.55
CA PHE A 205 -6.54 -3.28 -30.11
C PHE A 205 -5.67 -4.55 -29.97
N SER A 206 -4.42 -4.49 -30.41
CA SER A 206 -3.48 -5.60 -30.31
C SER A 206 -3.15 -5.96 -28.87
N ASP A 207 -3.01 -4.94 -28.01
CA ASP A 207 -2.79 -5.13 -26.58
C ASP A 207 -3.96 -5.86 -25.93
N TYR A 208 -5.21 -5.50 -26.22
CA TYR A 208 -6.38 -6.18 -25.67
C TYR A 208 -6.41 -7.67 -26.04
N LEU A 209 -6.14 -7.99 -27.32
CA LEU A 209 -6.08 -9.39 -27.76
C LEU A 209 -4.95 -10.16 -27.06
N LEU A 210 -3.78 -9.53 -26.90
CA LEU A 210 -2.63 -10.10 -26.20
C LEU A 210 -2.94 -10.33 -24.72
N HIS A 211 -3.56 -9.36 -24.05
CA HIS A 211 -3.91 -9.44 -22.64
C HIS A 211 -4.89 -10.58 -22.36
N VAL A 212 -5.91 -10.76 -23.20
CA VAL A 212 -6.84 -11.91 -23.11
C VAL A 212 -6.09 -13.25 -23.22
N LYS A 213 -5.12 -13.36 -24.14
CA LYS A 213 -4.28 -14.57 -24.26
C LYS A 213 -3.48 -14.84 -22.98
N ILE A 214 -2.83 -13.82 -22.44
CA ILE A 214 -2.07 -13.91 -21.19
C ILE A 214 -2.99 -14.34 -20.04
N GLY A 215 -4.13 -13.66 -19.89
CA GLY A 215 -5.13 -13.92 -18.85
C GLY A 215 -5.62 -15.37 -18.88
N LEU A 216 -6.07 -15.87 -20.04
CA LEU A 216 -6.56 -17.24 -20.18
C LEU A 216 -5.48 -18.28 -19.91
N LYS A 217 -4.26 -18.05 -20.40
CA LYS A 217 -3.12 -18.95 -20.16
C LYS A 217 -2.82 -19.05 -18.66
N TYR A 218 -2.68 -17.92 -17.97
CA TYR A 218 -2.28 -17.91 -16.56
C TYR A 218 -3.42 -18.29 -15.61
N TRP A 219 -4.67 -17.99 -15.98
CA TRP A 219 -5.83 -18.51 -15.28
C TRP A 219 -5.91 -20.03 -15.36
N SER A 220 -5.62 -20.65 -16.51
CA SER A 220 -5.59 -22.12 -16.62
C SER A 220 -4.54 -22.74 -15.69
N ILE A 221 -3.36 -22.15 -15.59
CA ILE A 221 -2.32 -22.56 -14.64
C ILE A 221 -2.82 -22.45 -13.19
N PHE A 222 -3.52 -21.38 -12.86
CA PHE A 222 -4.11 -21.20 -11.53
C PHE A 222 -5.16 -22.28 -11.23
N LEU A 223 -6.06 -22.57 -12.17
CA LEU A 223 -7.05 -23.64 -12.00
C LEU A 223 -6.40 -25.01 -11.81
N PHE A 224 -5.29 -25.28 -12.50
CA PHE A 224 -4.48 -26.47 -12.29
C PHE A 224 -3.91 -26.52 -10.86
N SER A 225 -3.36 -25.40 -10.38
CA SER A 225 -2.86 -25.28 -8.99
C SER A 225 -3.93 -25.60 -7.92
N LYS A 226 -5.20 -25.39 -8.26
CA LYS A 226 -6.36 -25.64 -7.40
C LYS A 226 -7.03 -27.00 -7.66
N ASN A 227 -6.41 -27.85 -8.50
CA ASN A 227 -6.95 -29.15 -8.92
C ASN A 227 -8.35 -29.06 -9.57
N ILE A 228 -8.68 -27.93 -10.18
CA ILE A 228 -9.98 -27.73 -10.86
C ILE A 228 -9.95 -28.32 -12.27
N ILE A 229 -8.82 -28.18 -12.95
CA ILE A 229 -8.55 -28.82 -14.25
C ILE A 229 -7.31 -29.70 -14.14
N ASP A 230 -7.22 -30.73 -14.98
CA ASP A 230 -6.09 -31.64 -14.99
C ASP A 230 -4.90 -31.12 -15.82
N LEU A 231 -3.78 -31.83 -15.73
CA LEU A 231 -2.54 -31.49 -16.43
C LEU A 231 -2.71 -31.53 -17.95
N THR A 232 -3.47 -32.49 -18.47
CA THR A 232 -3.72 -32.65 -19.91
C THR A 232 -4.45 -31.43 -20.46
N PHE A 233 -5.53 -31.02 -19.80
CA PHE A 233 -6.28 -29.82 -20.13
C PHE A 233 -5.38 -28.59 -20.09
N THR A 234 -4.60 -28.44 -19.03
CA THR A 234 -3.71 -27.29 -18.83
C THR A 234 -2.65 -27.20 -19.91
N LYS A 235 -1.99 -28.31 -20.26
CA LYS A 235 -1.02 -28.37 -21.36
C LYS A 235 -1.65 -28.03 -22.69
N GLU A 236 -2.84 -28.57 -22.97
CA GLU A 236 -3.57 -28.27 -24.22
C GLU A 236 -3.92 -26.77 -24.33
N ILE A 237 -4.33 -26.11 -23.24
CA ILE A 237 -4.52 -24.64 -23.23
C ILE A 237 -3.18 -23.92 -23.46
N PHE A 238 -2.14 -24.33 -22.74
CA PHE A 238 -0.81 -23.71 -22.81
C PHE A 238 -0.20 -23.82 -24.21
N ASP A 239 -0.41 -24.95 -24.89
CA ASP A 239 0.07 -25.22 -26.25
C ASP A 239 -0.87 -24.63 -27.32
N THR A 240 -2.14 -24.37 -27.01
CA THR A 240 -3.05 -23.67 -27.92
C THR A 240 -2.79 -22.16 -27.92
N ILE A 241 -2.47 -21.59 -26.75
CA ILE A 241 -2.26 -20.15 -26.59
C ILE A 241 -0.80 -19.79 -26.84
N HIS A 242 -0.54 -19.15 -27.98
CA HIS A 242 0.78 -18.65 -28.34
C HIS A 242 0.81 -17.13 -28.49
N PHE A 243 1.86 -16.53 -27.95
CA PHE A 243 2.22 -15.13 -28.15
C PHE A 243 3.74 -15.00 -28.21
N HIS A 244 4.22 -14.14 -29.11
CA HIS A 244 5.64 -13.90 -29.36
C HIS A 244 6.07 -12.64 -28.60
N LEU A 245 6.42 -12.82 -27.32
CA LEU A 245 7.05 -11.81 -26.49
C LEU A 245 8.39 -12.33 -25.99
N SER A 246 9.40 -11.46 -26.01
CA SER A 246 10.62 -11.67 -25.22
C SER A 246 10.26 -11.72 -23.73
N ILE A 247 11.14 -12.29 -22.90
CA ILE A 247 10.89 -12.34 -21.45
C ILE A 247 10.75 -10.92 -20.87
N ALA A 248 11.55 -9.96 -21.34
CA ALA A 248 11.51 -8.59 -20.85
C ALA A 248 10.18 -7.87 -21.17
N GLU A 249 9.68 -8.02 -22.40
CA GLU A 249 8.37 -7.47 -22.78
C GLU A 249 7.25 -8.12 -21.98
N LEU A 250 7.32 -9.44 -21.74
CA LEU A 250 6.34 -10.15 -20.93
C LEU A 250 6.33 -9.62 -19.49
N ILE A 251 7.51 -9.42 -18.87
CA ILE A 251 7.61 -8.84 -17.54
C ILE A 251 6.95 -7.46 -17.49
N LYS A 252 7.29 -6.56 -18.43
CA LYS A 252 6.67 -5.22 -18.52
C LYS A 252 5.15 -5.30 -18.63
N LYS A 253 4.64 -6.15 -19.54
CA LYS A 253 3.20 -6.36 -19.70
C LYS A 253 2.53 -6.89 -18.44
N ILE A 254 3.18 -7.78 -17.68
CA ILE A 254 2.61 -8.29 -16.43
C ILE A 254 2.58 -7.24 -15.34
N ILE A 255 3.60 -6.39 -15.24
CA ILE A 255 3.58 -5.24 -14.33
C ILE A 255 2.41 -4.31 -14.67
N ASP A 256 2.28 -3.92 -15.94
CA ASP A 256 1.19 -3.04 -16.39
C ASP A 256 -0.18 -3.67 -16.11
N LEU A 257 -0.33 -4.97 -16.42
CA LEU A 257 -1.56 -5.70 -16.18
C LEU A 257 -1.94 -5.77 -14.71
N ARG A 258 -0.96 -5.89 -13.79
CA ARG A 258 -1.21 -5.89 -12.34
C ARG A 258 -1.79 -4.55 -11.88
N ASP A 259 -1.27 -3.44 -12.37
CA ASP A 259 -1.76 -2.10 -12.03
C ASP A 259 -3.15 -1.84 -12.62
N LEU A 260 -3.38 -2.28 -13.86
CA LEU A 260 -4.69 -2.12 -14.51
C LEU A 260 -5.83 -2.83 -13.77
N GLN A 261 -5.55 -3.84 -12.94
CA GLN A 261 -6.59 -4.54 -12.18
C GLN A 261 -7.32 -3.66 -11.17
N PHE A 262 -6.68 -2.60 -10.66
CA PHE A 262 -7.35 -1.65 -9.78
C PHE A 262 -8.54 -0.94 -10.45
N SER A 263 -8.55 -0.89 -11.79
CA SER A 263 -9.63 -0.31 -12.59
C SER A 263 -10.70 -1.31 -13.06
N GLY A 264 -10.59 -2.60 -12.69
CA GLY A 264 -11.49 -3.65 -13.17
C GLY A 264 -11.25 -4.07 -14.63
N TYR A 265 -10.04 -3.82 -15.15
CA TYR A 265 -9.66 -4.13 -16.53
C TYR A 265 -9.87 -5.61 -16.90
N LEU A 266 -10.56 -5.87 -18.02
CA LEU A 266 -11.00 -7.20 -18.49
C LEU A 266 -11.82 -8.02 -17.49
N GLU A 267 -12.28 -7.38 -16.41
CA GLU A 267 -13.13 -7.96 -15.35
C GLU A 267 -12.60 -9.26 -14.77
N TRP A 268 -11.28 -9.46 -14.82
CA TRP A 268 -10.62 -10.62 -14.24
C TRP A 268 -10.81 -10.71 -12.73
N THR A 269 -11.06 -9.58 -12.07
CA THR A 269 -11.45 -9.51 -10.65
C THR A 269 -12.78 -10.21 -10.35
N ASN A 270 -13.61 -10.47 -11.37
CA ASN A 270 -14.88 -11.20 -11.25
C ASN A 270 -14.73 -12.70 -11.55
N TRP A 271 -13.53 -13.17 -11.91
CA TRP A 271 -13.31 -14.57 -12.26
C TRP A 271 -13.23 -15.41 -11.00
N ASP A 272 -14.12 -16.39 -10.88
CA ASP A 272 -14.10 -17.38 -9.80
C ASP A 272 -13.96 -18.80 -10.36
N TYR A 273 -13.64 -19.76 -9.51
CA TYR A 273 -13.51 -21.18 -9.85
C TYR A 273 -14.39 -22.09 -9.00
N ILE A 274 -15.07 -21.52 -8.00
CA ILE A 274 -16.08 -22.19 -7.19
C ILE A 274 -17.40 -21.44 -7.26
N GLU A 275 -18.49 -22.19 -7.20
CA GLU A 275 -19.81 -21.63 -6.99
C GLU A 275 -19.92 -21.19 -5.53
N ARG A 276 -20.32 -19.93 -5.31
CA ARG A 276 -20.41 -19.32 -3.99
C ARG A 276 -21.85 -19.34 -3.50
N GLU A 277 -22.04 -19.60 -2.21
CA GLU A 277 -23.36 -19.51 -1.58
C GLU A 277 -23.91 -18.09 -1.65
N SER A 278 -25.21 -17.97 -1.93
CA SER A 278 -25.87 -16.66 -1.97
C SER A 278 -25.97 -16.07 -0.57
N GLY A 279 -25.69 -14.76 -0.44
CA GLY A 279 -25.81 -14.02 0.83
C GLY A 279 -24.54 -13.98 1.68
N VAL A 280 -23.46 -14.64 1.25
CA VAL A 280 -22.14 -14.56 1.90
C VAL A 280 -21.19 -13.76 1.02
N SER A 281 -20.42 -12.86 1.64
CA SER A 281 -19.41 -12.06 0.94
C SER A 281 -18.15 -12.90 0.73
N TYR A 282 -17.76 -13.07 -0.54
CA TYR A 282 -16.53 -13.74 -0.91
C TYR A 282 -15.70 -12.85 -1.82
N TYR A 283 -14.38 -13.01 -1.72
CA TYR A 283 -13.45 -12.38 -2.65
C TYR A 283 -13.00 -13.43 -3.67
N PRO A 284 -13.22 -13.19 -4.98
CA PRO A 284 -12.61 -13.98 -6.04
C PRO A 284 -11.07 -13.95 -5.95
N PRO A 285 -10.36 -14.90 -6.57
CA PRO A 285 -8.90 -14.88 -6.62
C PRO A 285 -8.36 -13.60 -7.24
N ASP A 286 -7.41 -12.97 -6.55
CA ASP A 286 -6.75 -11.76 -7.03
C ASP A 286 -5.97 -12.02 -8.33
N PRO A 287 -6.29 -11.32 -9.43
CA PRO A 287 -5.56 -11.44 -10.69
C PRO A 287 -4.08 -11.16 -10.60
N ARG A 288 -3.65 -10.27 -9.71
CA ARG A 288 -2.23 -9.97 -9.49
C ARG A 288 -1.46 -11.22 -9.07
N ASN A 289 -2.07 -12.08 -8.26
CA ASN A 289 -1.41 -13.28 -7.75
C ASN A 289 -1.26 -14.37 -8.81
N TRP A 290 -2.31 -14.66 -9.58
CA TRP A 290 -2.24 -15.70 -10.60
C TRP A 290 -1.48 -15.25 -11.86
N LEU A 291 -1.47 -13.94 -12.18
CA LEU A 291 -0.61 -13.39 -13.23
C LEU A 291 0.88 -13.59 -12.89
N VAL A 292 1.27 -13.26 -11.65
CA VAL A 292 2.65 -13.45 -11.17
C VAL A 292 3.02 -14.93 -11.11
N PHE A 293 2.09 -15.80 -10.71
CA PHE A 293 2.31 -17.24 -10.72
C PHE A 293 2.55 -17.79 -12.14
N GLY A 294 1.74 -17.36 -13.12
CA GLY A 294 1.93 -17.74 -14.52
C GLY A 294 3.23 -17.21 -15.12
N LEU A 295 3.61 -15.96 -14.79
CA LEU A 295 4.89 -15.37 -15.19
C LEU A 295 6.07 -16.21 -14.69
N LEU A 296 6.06 -16.64 -13.43
CA LEU A 296 7.12 -17.47 -12.86
C LEU A 296 7.27 -18.80 -13.61
N ILE A 297 6.17 -19.44 -14.00
CA ILE A 297 6.23 -20.67 -14.81
C ILE A 297 6.87 -20.40 -16.17
N ASP A 298 6.53 -19.29 -16.84
CA ASP A 298 7.15 -18.95 -18.12
C ASP A 298 8.65 -18.64 -17.96
N LEU A 299 9.07 -17.98 -16.87
CA LEU A 299 10.48 -17.73 -16.55
C LEU A 299 11.25 -19.04 -16.34
N ILE A 300 10.71 -19.95 -15.52
CA ILE A 300 11.32 -21.27 -15.28
C ILE A 300 11.42 -22.03 -16.60
N ARG A 301 10.37 -22.07 -17.42
CA ARG A 301 10.35 -22.83 -18.67
C ARG A 301 11.33 -22.30 -19.72
N LYS A 302 11.40 -20.98 -19.91
CA LYS A 302 12.21 -20.33 -20.95
C LYS A 302 13.68 -20.17 -20.55
N GLY A 303 13.99 -20.16 -19.25
CA GLY A 303 15.33 -19.91 -18.75
C GLY A 303 15.66 -18.42 -18.62
N VAL A 304 16.66 -18.11 -17.81
CA VAL A 304 16.96 -16.74 -17.33
C VAL A 304 17.91 -15.97 -18.26
N THR A 305 18.38 -16.60 -19.35
CA THR A 305 19.40 -16.05 -20.26
C THR A 305 18.99 -14.75 -20.96
N GLU A 306 17.70 -14.39 -20.95
CA GLU A 306 17.18 -13.15 -21.56
C GLU A 306 16.94 -12.02 -20.55
N LEU A 307 17.18 -12.23 -19.24
CA LEU A 307 16.97 -11.18 -18.23
C LEU A 307 18.17 -10.22 -18.19
N GLN A 308 17.95 -8.96 -18.57
CA GLN A 308 18.97 -7.91 -18.49
C GLN A 308 18.45 -6.72 -17.67
N PHE A 309 19.20 -6.37 -16.63
CA PHE A 309 18.86 -5.28 -15.70
C PHE A 309 18.71 -3.93 -16.38
N GLN A 310 19.55 -3.64 -17.38
CA GLN A 310 19.57 -2.32 -18.03
C GLN A 310 18.31 -2.01 -18.87
N GLN A 311 17.41 -2.98 -19.04
CA GLN A 311 16.22 -2.83 -19.89
C GLN A 311 15.02 -2.20 -19.17
N TYR A 312 15.11 -2.00 -17.84
CA TYR A 312 14.02 -1.51 -17.01
C TYR A 312 14.28 -0.10 -16.50
N SER A 313 13.27 0.77 -16.59
CA SER A 313 13.31 2.10 -15.98
C SER A 313 13.27 2.00 -14.45
N TYR A 314 13.63 3.07 -13.74
CA TYR A 314 13.52 3.11 -12.27
C TYR A 314 12.09 2.80 -11.79
N GLN A 315 11.08 3.37 -12.46
CA GLN A 315 9.68 3.13 -12.12
C GLN A 315 9.30 1.66 -12.31
N ASP A 316 9.77 1.02 -13.39
CA ASP A 316 9.55 -0.42 -13.61
C ASP A 316 10.23 -1.23 -12.50
N LYS A 317 11.48 -0.90 -12.15
CA LYS A 317 12.23 -1.57 -11.08
C LYS A 317 11.49 -1.48 -9.74
N ARG A 318 10.91 -0.33 -9.39
CA ARG A 318 10.08 -0.18 -8.18
C ARG A 318 8.89 -1.14 -8.18
N LYS A 319 8.17 -1.26 -9.29
CA LYS A 319 7.03 -2.19 -9.41
C LYS A 319 7.45 -3.67 -9.38
N LEU A 320 8.67 -3.95 -9.82
CA LEU A 320 9.29 -5.27 -9.80
C LEU A 320 9.77 -5.69 -8.42
N GLN A 321 10.15 -4.74 -7.56
CA GLN A 321 10.59 -4.99 -6.20
C GLN A 321 9.64 -5.93 -5.43
N ASP A 322 8.33 -5.70 -5.58
CA ASP A 322 7.28 -6.48 -4.91
C ASP A 322 7.16 -7.93 -5.41
N LEU A 323 7.76 -8.26 -6.56
CA LEU A 323 7.71 -9.61 -7.10
C LEU A 323 8.69 -10.57 -6.40
N TYR A 324 9.76 -10.06 -5.78
CA TYR A 324 10.81 -10.87 -5.15
C TYR A 324 10.21 -11.84 -4.12
N ASN A 325 9.53 -11.32 -3.10
CA ASN A 325 8.91 -12.14 -2.05
C ASN A 325 7.88 -13.11 -2.62
N SER A 326 7.05 -12.64 -3.57
CA SER A 326 6.04 -13.49 -4.21
C SER A 326 6.67 -14.65 -4.98
N PHE A 327 7.82 -14.46 -5.63
CA PHE A 327 8.51 -15.56 -6.32
C PHE A 327 9.15 -16.53 -5.36
N VAL A 328 9.78 -16.07 -4.28
CA VAL A 328 10.32 -16.94 -3.22
C VAL A 328 9.23 -17.88 -2.70
N ASP A 329 8.07 -17.33 -2.31
CA ASP A 329 6.94 -18.12 -1.81
C ASP A 329 6.42 -19.13 -2.84
N LYS A 330 6.31 -18.72 -4.10
CA LYS A 330 5.78 -19.58 -5.18
C LYS A 330 6.76 -20.67 -5.60
N ILE A 331 8.06 -20.43 -5.52
CA ILE A 331 9.10 -21.43 -5.75
C ILE A 331 9.02 -22.52 -4.68
N HIS A 332 8.78 -22.16 -3.41
CA HIS A 332 8.52 -23.14 -2.35
C HIS A 332 7.32 -24.05 -2.65
N VAL A 333 6.25 -23.51 -3.26
CA VAL A 333 5.10 -24.33 -3.70
C VAL A 333 5.50 -25.37 -4.73
N PHE A 334 6.38 -25.02 -5.68
CA PHE A 334 6.89 -25.97 -6.68
C PHE A 334 7.79 -27.03 -6.05
N ARG A 335 8.67 -26.66 -5.12
CA ARG A 335 9.54 -27.59 -4.38
C ARG A 335 8.73 -28.65 -3.65
N ASN A 336 7.74 -28.22 -2.86
CA ASN A 336 6.95 -29.11 -2.01
C ASN A 336 6.05 -30.07 -2.80
N ASN A 337 5.70 -29.72 -4.05
CA ASN A 337 4.81 -30.51 -4.90
C ASN A 337 5.44 -30.80 -6.27
N PHE A 338 6.75 -31.07 -6.31
CA PHE A 338 7.50 -31.14 -7.57
C PHE A 338 6.87 -32.09 -8.61
N ASP A 339 6.43 -33.27 -8.19
CA ASP A 339 5.82 -34.25 -9.10
C ASP A 339 4.54 -33.75 -9.79
N HIS A 340 3.77 -32.88 -9.12
CA HIS A 340 2.59 -32.25 -9.71
C HIS A 340 2.98 -31.23 -10.78
N TRP A 341 4.08 -30.51 -10.59
CA TRP A 341 4.49 -29.38 -11.43
C TRP A 341 5.47 -29.73 -12.55
N LYS A 342 6.35 -30.73 -12.35
CA LYS A 342 7.56 -30.99 -13.15
C LYS A 342 7.33 -30.97 -14.66
N GLU A 343 6.21 -31.55 -15.11
CA GLU A 343 5.85 -31.60 -16.53
C GLU A 343 5.38 -30.25 -17.08
N LEU A 344 4.70 -29.44 -16.27
CA LEU A 344 4.24 -28.11 -16.65
C LEU A 344 5.39 -27.11 -16.62
N ILE A 345 6.30 -27.16 -15.65
CA ILE A 345 7.46 -26.26 -15.59
C ILE A 345 8.62 -26.71 -16.49
N LYS A 346 8.56 -27.94 -17.03
CA LYS A 346 9.58 -28.57 -17.87
C LYS A 346 10.94 -28.72 -17.16
N CYS A 347 10.92 -29.13 -15.89
CA CYS A 347 12.10 -29.49 -15.12
C CYS A 347 12.14 -31.01 -14.93
N LYS A 348 13.30 -31.63 -15.12
CA LYS A 348 13.50 -33.08 -14.99
C LYS A 348 13.76 -33.50 -13.56
N SER A 349 14.33 -32.62 -12.74
CA SER A 349 14.63 -32.87 -11.34
C SER A 349 14.46 -31.62 -10.48
N ILE A 350 14.48 -31.80 -9.15
CA ILE A 350 14.42 -30.69 -8.20
C ILE A 350 15.66 -29.81 -8.35
N GLU A 351 16.84 -30.40 -8.56
CA GLU A 351 18.09 -29.65 -8.73
C GLU A 351 18.03 -28.69 -9.93
N GLU A 352 17.42 -29.11 -11.05
CA GLU A 352 17.20 -28.24 -12.21
C GLU A 352 16.20 -27.10 -11.91
N LEU A 353 15.19 -27.37 -11.08
CA LEU A 353 14.29 -26.32 -10.59
C LEU A 353 15.05 -25.32 -9.70
N GLU A 354 15.89 -25.80 -8.79
CA GLU A 354 16.70 -24.98 -7.89
C GLU A 354 17.63 -24.04 -8.67
N GLU A 355 18.37 -24.57 -9.64
CA GLU A 355 19.31 -23.78 -10.45
C GLU A 355 18.58 -22.64 -11.19
N ARG A 356 17.44 -22.94 -11.82
CA ARG A 356 16.64 -21.93 -12.52
C ARG A 356 15.99 -20.93 -11.55
N ALA A 357 15.51 -21.42 -10.41
CA ALA A 357 14.91 -20.60 -9.37
C ALA A 357 15.91 -19.61 -8.77
N GLU A 358 17.13 -20.05 -8.47
CA GLU A 358 18.20 -19.23 -7.91
C GLU A 358 18.56 -18.07 -8.85
N LEU A 359 18.68 -18.34 -10.15
CA LEU A 359 18.92 -17.31 -11.16
C LEU A 359 17.78 -16.28 -11.23
N ILE A 360 16.52 -16.73 -11.16
CA ILE A 360 15.35 -15.83 -11.14
C ILE A 360 15.33 -15.00 -9.86
N ILE A 361 15.48 -15.63 -8.70
CA ILE A 361 15.48 -14.96 -7.38
C ILE A 361 16.59 -13.92 -7.34
N SER A 362 17.82 -14.29 -7.71
CA SER A 362 18.98 -13.38 -7.75
C SER A 362 18.73 -12.18 -8.65
N PHE A 363 18.03 -12.38 -9.77
CA PHE A 363 17.66 -11.28 -10.65
C PHE A 363 16.75 -10.26 -9.95
N PHE A 364 15.66 -10.72 -9.33
CA PHE A 364 14.73 -9.84 -8.63
C PHE A 364 15.31 -9.28 -7.31
N GLU A 365 16.22 -10.00 -6.67
CA GLU A 365 16.96 -9.54 -5.49
C GLU A 365 17.84 -8.33 -5.82
N ASN A 366 18.61 -8.42 -6.90
CA ASN A 366 19.44 -7.31 -7.38
C ASN A 366 18.58 -6.09 -7.77
N ILE A 367 17.39 -6.29 -8.37
CA ILE A 367 16.45 -5.18 -8.63
C ILE A 367 16.03 -4.53 -7.31
N ASN A 368 15.66 -5.33 -6.31
CA ASN A 368 15.27 -4.84 -4.99
C ASN A 368 16.42 -4.07 -4.32
N GLN A 369 17.66 -4.57 -4.41
CA GLN A 369 18.85 -3.89 -3.90
C GLN A 369 19.10 -2.57 -4.63
N ASP A 370 19.09 -2.54 -5.97
CA ASP A 370 19.24 -1.32 -6.76
C ASP A 370 18.23 -0.24 -6.36
N VAL A 371 16.95 -0.60 -6.26
CA VAL A 371 15.87 0.35 -5.89
C VAL A 371 16.09 0.89 -4.47
N ASN A 372 16.52 0.03 -3.55
CA ASN A 372 16.81 0.44 -2.17
C ASN A 372 18.03 1.36 -2.10
N ILE A 373 19.10 1.06 -2.83
CA ILE A 373 20.31 1.90 -2.91
C ILE A 373 19.98 3.27 -3.49
N GLU A 374 19.24 3.31 -4.60
CA GLU A 374 18.80 4.56 -5.22
C GLU A 374 17.91 5.37 -4.28
N ARG A 375 16.97 4.72 -3.57
CA ARG A 375 16.14 5.39 -2.55
C ARG A 375 16.98 5.96 -1.41
N ILE A 376 17.95 5.19 -0.90
CA ILE A 376 18.86 5.62 0.18
C ILE A 376 19.62 6.88 -0.28
N ASN A 377 20.19 6.86 -1.48
CA ASN A 377 20.93 7.99 -2.02
C ASN A 377 20.01 9.20 -2.22
N ALA A 378 18.82 9.01 -2.78
CA ALA A 378 17.86 10.09 -3.03
C ALA A 378 17.40 10.79 -1.75
N ILE A 379 17.13 10.04 -0.67
CA ILE A 379 16.82 10.65 0.65
C ILE A 379 18.04 11.40 1.20
N SER A 380 19.24 10.83 1.03
CA SER A 380 20.48 11.42 1.58
C SER A 380 20.84 12.75 0.90
N GLU A 381 20.52 12.87 -0.38
CA GLU A 381 20.77 14.05 -1.22
C GLU A 381 19.67 15.10 -1.15
N ALA A 382 18.44 14.71 -0.75
CA ALA A 382 17.33 15.64 -0.58
C ALA A 382 17.63 16.64 0.55
N VAL A 383 17.21 17.89 0.38
CA VAL A 383 17.31 18.94 1.40
C VAL A 383 16.07 18.87 2.30
N LEU A 384 16.25 19.12 3.61
CA LEU A 384 15.13 19.27 4.53
C LEU A 384 14.17 20.37 4.05
N ASP A 385 12.88 20.09 4.11
CA ASP A 385 11.81 21.04 3.92
C ASP A 385 11.55 21.78 5.23
N GLU A 386 11.86 23.08 5.23
CA GLU A 386 11.72 23.94 6.41
C GLU A 386 10.28 23.95 6.96
N THR A 387 9.26 23.90 6.10
CA THR A 387 7.86 23.90 6.56
C THR A 387 7.53 22.63 7.36
N LYS A 388 8.03 21.46 6.93
CA LYS A 388 7.86 20.22 7.68
C LYS A 388 8.67 20.21 8.97
N VAL A 389 9.88 20.76 8.93
CA VAL A 389 10.73 20.92 10.13
C VAL A 389 10.05 21.83 11.16
N ASP A 390 9.55 23.00 10.75
CA ASP A 390 8.88 23.96 11.62
C ASP A 390 7.61 23.37 12.25
N ASN A 391 6.76 22.71 11.45
CA ASN A 391 5.57 22.02 11.98
C ASN A 391 5.93 20.96 13.03
N PHE A 392 7.02 20.21 12.79
CA PHE A 392 7.51 19.22 13.75
C PHE A 392 8.03 19.88 15.03
N LYS A 393 8.83 20.95 14.92
CA LYS A 393 9.34 21.72 16.06
C LYS A 393 8.20 22.25 16.93
N GLU A 394 7.23 22.94 16.32
CA GLU A 394 6.06 23.49 17.03
C GLU A 394 5.27 22.39 17.74
N THR A 395 5.03 21.26 17.06
CA THR A 395 4.28 20.14 17.62
C THR A 395 5.03 19.50 18.79
N LEU A 396 6.36 19.32 18.65
CA LEU A 396 7.19 18.72 19.69
C LEU A 396 7.31 19.65 20.91
N GLU A 397 7.53 20.95 20.72
CA GLU A 397 7.58 21.93 21.80
C GLU A 397 6.27 22.01 22.57
N ALA A 398 5.14 22.08 21.86
CA ALA A 398 3.81 22.05 22.47
C ALA A 398 3.60 20.76 23.28
N LYS A 399 4.13 19.63 22.79
CA LYS A 399 4.06 18.35 23.47
C LYS A 399 4.90 18.33 24.74
N ILE A 400 6.14 18.81 24.70
CA ILE A 400 7.02 18.91 25.88
C ILE A 400 6.38 19.79 26.95
N LYS A 401 5.88 20.97 26.59
CA LYS A 401 5.18 21.88 27.53
C LYS A 401 3.96 21.22 28.16
N LYS A 402 3.19 20.44 27.39
CA LYS A 402 2.01 19.71 27.88
C LYS A 402 2.38 18.50 28.75
N ASP A 403 3.50 17.85 28.47
CA ASP A 403 3.88 16.57 29.09
C ASP A 403 4.94 16.69 30.20
N SER A 404 5.52 17.88 30.44
CA SER A 404 6.35 18.14 31.63
C SER A 404 5.50 18.48 32.84
N LEU A 405 5.75 17.80 33.95
CA LEU A 405 5.10 18.07 35.22
C LEU A 405 5.42 19.48 35.72
N PHE A 406 6.70 19.84 35.78
CA PHE A 406 7.12 21.08 36.42
C PHE A 406 6.71 22.34 35.66
N ILE A 407 6.67 22.28 34.32
CA ILE A 407 6.11 23.37 33.50
C ILE A 407 4.62 23.60 33.83
N ASN A 408 3.87 22.52 34.11
CA ASN A 408 2.44 22.62 34.38
C ASN A 408 2.11 22.96 35.85
N VAL A 409 2.95 22.53 36.80
CA VAL A 409 2.72 22.68 38.24
C VAL A 409 3.38 23.95 38.79
N ILE A 410 4.61 24.27 38.42
CA ILE A 410 5.30 25.47 38.89
C ILE A 410 4.98 26.62 37.93
N LYS A 411 3.95 27.41 38.25
CA LYS A 411 3.57 28.56 37.42
C LYS A 411 4.34 29.83 37.81
N SER A 412 5.16 30.32 36.88
CA SER A 412 5.31 31.76 36.62
C SER A 412 5.87 31.99 35.21
N PHE A 413 5.00 32.27 34.23
CA PHE A 413 5.45 32.84 32.95
C PHE A 413 5.55 34.35 33.10
N VAL A 414 6.78 34.86 33.19
CA VAL A 414 7.08 36.24 32.85
C VAL A 414 8.15 36.18 31.77
N GLU A 415 7.75 36.44 30.52
CA GLU A 415 8.70 36.85 29.49
C GLU A 415 9.39 38.12 30.01
N GLN A 416 10.67 38.04 30.36
CA GLN A 416 11.49 39.20 30.67
C GLN A 416 12.77 39.20 29.85
N GLU A 417 13.07 40.38 29.31
CA GLU A 417 14.14 40.70 28.36
C GLU A 417 15.55 40.34 28.85
N ASP A 418 16.38 39.92 27.89
CA ASP A 418 17.83 39.75 27.90
C ASP A 418 18.57 40.07 29.21
N VAL A 419 18.82 39.02 30.00
CA VAL A 419 19.87 38.99 31.03
C VAL A 419 20.84 37.86 30.69
N GLU A 420 22.13 38.06 30.94
CA GLU A 420 23.24 37.20 30.51
C GLU A 420 22.99 35.69 30.75
N GLN A 421 23.22 34.90 29.69
CA GLN A 421 23.06 33.44 29.60
C GLN A 421 23.99 32.74 30.60
N GLU A 422 23.46 32.13 31.66
CA GLU A 422 24.29 31.33 32.58
C GLU A 422 24.07 29.81 32.48
N ASP A 423 22.92 29.29 32.04
CA ASP A 423 22.70 27.83 31.93
C ASP A 423 21.89 27.43 30.67
N VAL A 424 22.57 27.17 29.55
CA VAL A 424 21.95 26.60 28.33
C VAL A 424 22.26 25.11 28.26
N GLU A 425 21.27 24.26 28.53
CA GLU A 425 21.40 22.80 28.37
C GLU A 425 20.95 22.39 26.96
N GLN A 426 21.87 21.79 26.20
CA GLN A 426 21.59 21.25 24.87
C GLN A 426 21.59 19.72 24.91
N LYS A 427 20.44 19.10 24.63
CA LYS A 427 20.30 17.64 24.53
C LYS A 427 20.19 17.21 23.09
N LEU A 428 21.14 16.40 22.63
CA LEU A 428 21.21 15.91 21.26
C LEU A 428 20.70 14.46 21.19
N LEU A 429 19.72 14.21 20.31
CA LEU A 429 19.24 12.88 19.97
C LEU A 429 19.48 12.59 18.49
N TYR A 430 20.27 11.56 18.20
CA TYR A 430 20.44 11.06 16.83
C TYR A 430 19.31 10.10 16.47
N MET A 431 18.58 10.40 15.39
CA MET A 431 17.49 9.59 14.88
C MET A 431 17.84 9.06 13.49
N ALA A 432 18.23 7.79 13.44
CA ALA A 432 18.53 7.08 12.19
C ALA A 432 17.30 7.02 11.26
N ASN A 433 17.52 7.22 9.96
CA ASN A 433 16.51 7.11 8.90
C ASN A 433 15.31 8.07 9.01
N LEU A 434 15.35 9.11 9.83
CA LEU A 434 14.22 10.01 10.04
C LEU A 434 14.15 11.16 9.01
N LYS A 435 15.22 11.39 8.22
CA LYS A 435 15.27 12.45 7.20
C LYS A 435 14.09 12.39 6.22
N GLY A 436 13.60 11.20 5.88
CA GLY A 436 12.46 11.03 4.97
C GLY A 436 11.14 11.65 5.44
N VAL A 437 10.99 11.94 6.74
CA VAL A 437 9.83 12.67 7.29
C VAL A 437 9.88 14.15 6.90
N PHE A 438 11.09 14.71 6.79
CA PHE A 438 11.35 16.12 6.62
C PHE A 438 11.61 16.53 5.17
N ILE A 439 11.49 15.65 4.18
CA ILE A 439 11.73 15.98 2.76
C ILE A 439 10.43 15.99 1.97
N ASN A 440 10.44 16.63 0.80
CA ASN A 440 9.34 16.55 -0.17
C ASN A 440 9.60 15.49 -1.25
N GLY A 441 8.52 15.08 -1.93
CA GLY A 441 8.58 14.22 -3.11
C GLY A 441 8.34 12.73 -2.84
N GLU A 442 8.74 11.92 -3.81
CA GLU A 442 8.40 10.49 -3.94
C GLU A 442 8.90 9.59 -2.80
N HIS A 443 9.98 10.01 -2.12
CA HIS A 443 10.58 9.25 -1.02
C HIS A 443 10.24 9.81 0.37
N SER A 444 9.37 10.83 0.42
CA SER A 444 8.85 11.32 1.70
C SER A 444 7.88 10.32 2.32
N PHE A 445 7.89 10.21 3.65
CA PHE A 445 6.94 9.37 4.38
C PHE A 445 6.47 10.07 5.65
N ASN A 446 5.24 9.80 6.06
CA ASN A 446 4.70 10.30 7.32
C ASN A 446 4.89 9.24 8.40
N LEU A 447 5.45 9.62 9.54
CA LEU A 447 5.60 8.76 10.71
C LEU A 447 4.81 9.33 11.90
N PRO A 448 3.48 9.20 11.89
CA PRO A 448 2.62 9.84 12.89
C PRO A 448 2.96 9.40 14.30
N GLY A 449 3.06 10.35 15.23
CA GLY A 449 3.25 10.09 16.66
C GLY A 449 4.72 10.10 17.12
N THR A 450 5.66 10.37 16.21
CA THR A 450 7.08 10.52 16.56
C THR A 450 7.29 11.70 17.50
N GLU A 451 6.57 12.80 17.26
CA GLU A 451 6.51 13.99 18.12
C GLU A 451 5.97 13.63 19.50
N SER A 452 5.00 12.73 19.58
CA SER A 452 4.40 12.32 20.86
C SER A 452 5.37 11.50 21.72
N ILE A 453 6.10 10.58 21.11
CA ILE A 453 7.05 9.71 21.82
C ILE A 453 8.26 10.53 22.26
N LEU A 454 8.83 11.32 21.34
CA LEU A 454 9.97 12.18 21.65
C LEU A 454 9.60 13.26 22.65
N GLY A 455 8.41 13.86 22.53
CA GLY A 455 7.94 14.88 23.46
C GLY A 455 7.82 14.37 24.89
N GLN A 456 7.34 13.13 25.06
CA GLN A 456 7.30 12.48 26.38
C GLN A 456 8.71 12.19 26.92
N GLN A 457 9.63 11.69 26.08
CA GLN A 457 11.00 11.42 26.51
C GLN A 457 11.70 12.70 26.96
N PHE A 458 11.61 13.77 26.16
CA PHE A 458 12.21 15.05 26.51
C PHE A 458 11.56 15.69 27.75
N SER A 459 10.25 15.54 27.95
CA SER A 459 9.60 16.04 29.17
C SER A 459 10.04 15.29 30.43
N GLU A 460 10.17 13.95 30.36
CA GLU A 460 10.67 13.14 31.48
C GLU A 460 12.10 13.52 31.84
N ILE A 461 12.93 13.72 30.82
CA ILE A 461 14.32 14.15 30.95
C ILE A 461 14.43 15.54 31.60
N PHE A 462 13.56 16.48 31.23
CA PHE A 462 13.52 17.81 31.85
C PHE A 462 13.03 17.75 33.30
N ASP A 463 11.99 16.94 33.58
CA ASP A 463 11.49 16.76 34.94
C ASP A 463 12.53 16.09 35.86
N ASP A 464 13.33 15.14 35.34
CA ASP A 464 14.47 14.52 36.05
C ASP A 464 15.53 15.55 36.46
N GLU A 465 15.85 16.53 35.60
CA GLU A 465 16.82 17.59 35.91
C GLU A 465 16.34 18.53 37.01
N ILE A 466 15.09 18.98 36.92
CA ILE A 466 14.50 19.82 37.96
C ILE A 466 14.46 19.07 39.29
N LEU A 467 14.08 17.79 39.29
CA LEU A 467 14.11 16.98 40.51
C LEU A 467 15.52 16.85 41.08
N SER A 468 16.53 16.66 40.23
CA SER A 468 17.92 16.62 40.65
C SER A 468 18.34 17.94 41.31
N PHE A 469 18.00 19.06 40.69
CA PHE A 469 18.30 20.40 41.20
C PHE A 469 17.64 20.66 42.56
N LEU A 470 16.36 20.29 42.71
CA LEU A 470 15.63 20.42 43.97
C LEU A 470 16.20 19.48 45.04
N ASN A 471 16.60 18.26 44.66
CA ASN A 471 17.21 17.28 45.53
C ASN A 471 18.55 17.74 46.12
N GLU A 472 19.36 18.49 45.37
CA GLU A 472 20.63 19.03 45.86
C GLU A 472 20.48 20.17 46.86
N ARG A 473 19.34 20.88 46.82
CA ARG A 473 19.08 22.09 47.64
C ARG A 473 18.06 21.87 48.77
N ARG A 474 17.67 20.61 49.00
CA ARG A 474 16.69 20.22 50.02
C ARG A 474 17.28 20.26 51.44
N GLU A 475 16.40 20.40 52.43
CA GLU A 475 16.71 19.92 53.78
C GLU A 475 16.35 18.44 53.88
N GLU A 476 17.35 17.61 54.18
CA GLU A 476 17.14 16.18 54.35
C GLU A 476 16.50 15.90 55.71
N VAL A 477 15.24 15.46 55.70
CA VAL A 477 14.54 15.00 56.89
C VAL A 477 14.03 13.60 56.64
N SER A 478 14.70 12.60 57.20
CA SER A 478 14.37 11.20 56.95
C SER A 478 13.13 10.77 57.73
N TYR A 479 11.99 10.73 57.04
CA TYR A 479 10.77 10.11 57.53
C TYR A 479 10.62 8.72 56.90
N PHE A 480 10.27 7.73 57.71
CA PHE A 480 10.01 6.36 57.25
C PHE A 480 8.54 6.02 57.49
N GLY A 481 7.89 5.45 56.49
CA GLY A 481 6.57 4.85 56.62
C GLY A 481 6.51 3.52 55.87
N ASP A 482 5.67 2.60 56.34
CA ASP A 482 5.47 1.29 55.71
C ASP A 482 4.58 1.39 54.44
N ASN A 483 3.94 2.55 54.25
CA ASN A 483 3.21 2.93 53.04
C ASN A 483 3.14 4.46 52.89
N LEU A 484 2.80 4.95 51.70
CA LEU A 484 2.75 6.38 51.38
C LEU A 484 1.80 7.18 52.29
N SER A 485 0.61 6.65 52.61
CA SER A 485 -0.34 7.36 53.45
C SER A 485 0.27 7.65 54.84
N GLU A 486 1.03 6.71 55.36
CA GLU A 486 1.76 6.84 56.63
C GLU A 486 2.97 7.75 56.48
N ALA A 487 3.77 7.60 55.41
CA ALA A 487 4.93 8.45 55.14
C ALA A 487 4.54 9.93 54.98
N ILE A 488 3.52 10.21 54.16
CA ILE A 488 2.95 11.55 53.98
C ILE A 488 2.33 12.06 55.28
N THR A 489 1.55 11.25 56.00
CA THR A 489 0.93 11.70 57.26
C THR A 489 1.95 12.01 58.34
N ASN A 490 2.97 11.16 58.52
CA ASN A 490 4.03 11.36 59.51
C ASN A 490 4.83 12.62 59.17
N CYS A 491 5.18 12.79 57.89
CA CYS A 491 5.89 13.97 57.44
C CYS A 491 5.04 15.24 57.68
N ILE A 492 3.80 15.31 57.20
CA ILE A 492 2.92 16.47 57.41
C ILE A 492 2.77 16.81 58.90
N THR A 493 2.59 15.80 59.75
CA THR A 493 2.37 16.01 61.19
C THR A 493 3.58 16.65 61.87
N ASP A 494 4.78 16.26 61.46
CA ASP A 494 6.02 16.81 62.01
C ASP A 494 6.38 18.16 61.37
N LEU A 495 6.04 18.38 60.10
CA LEU A 495 6.21 19.67 59.44
C LEU A 495 5.31 20.76 60.02
N VAL A 496 4.07 20.40 60.38
CA VAL A 496 3.16 21.28 61.13
C VAL A 496 3.72 21.60 62.53
N GLN A 497 4.42 20.65 63.19
CA GLN A 497 5.10 20.92 64.46
C GLN A 497 6.31 21.85 64.32
N LEU A 498 6.93 21.90 63.13
CA LEU A 498 8.05 22.77 62.80
C LEU A 498 7.63 24.14 62.22
N ASP A 499 6.32 24.45 62.22
CA ASP A 499 5.74 25.67 61.65
C ASP A 499 6.06 25.88 60.16
N ARG A 500 6.19 24.78 59.40
CA ARG A 500 6.46 24.80 57.95
C ARG A 500 5.19 24.60 57.15
N LYS A 501 4.97 25.46 56.15
CA LYS A 501 3.87 25.34 55.19
C LYS A 501 4.23 24.32 54.11
N VAL A 502 3.29 23.42 53.80
CA VAL A 502 3.38 22.47 52.67
C VAL A 502 2.06 22.50 51.94
N THR A 503 2.11 22.65 50.63
CA THR A 503 0.91 22.75 49.78
C THR A 503 0.89 21.72 48.65
N SER A 504 2.03 21.11 48.33
CA SER A 504 2.15 20.14 47.23
C SER A 504 3.05 18.94 47.56
N ALA A 505 2.77 17.82 46.91
CA ALA A 505 3.53 16.57 46.96
C ALA A 505 3.72 15.99 45.54
N ILE A 506 4.95 15.59 45.19
CA ILE A 506 5.23 14.77 44.00
C ILE A 506 5.53 13.33 44.42
N ILE A 507 4.97 12.39 43.66
CA ILE A 507 5.19 10.95 43.80
C ILE A 507 5.43 10.36 42.41
N SER A 508 6.28 9.35 42.30
CA SER A 508 6.44 8.61 41.05
C SER A 508 5.16 7.84 40.70
N SER A 509 4.85 7.72 39.40
CA SER A 509 3.75 6.88 38.91
C SER A 509 3.91 5.41 39.32
N GLU A 510 5.14 4.92 39.43
CA GLU A 510 5.45 3.55 39.89
C GLU A 510 5.04 3.35 41.35
N ASP A 511 5.45 4.25 42.24
CA ASP A 511 5.09 4.15 43.65
C ASP A 511 3.58 4.33 43.84
N PHE A 512 2.96 5.26 43.09
CA PHE A 512 1.51 5.46 43.08
C PHE A 512 0.74 4.19 42.70
N TYR A 513 1.19 3.45 41.68
CA TYR A 513 0.53 2.21 41.29
C TYR A 513 0.47 1.22 42.46
N ASN A 514 1.57 1.07 43.20
CA ASN A 514 1.70 0.13 44.32
C ASN A 514 0.84 0.48 45.55
N ILE A 515 0.43 1.74 45.68
CA ILE A 515 -0.25 2.28 46.87
C ILE A 515 -1.66 2.82 46.57
N SER A 516 -2.05 2.90 45.30
CA SER A 516 -3.27 3.55 44.81
C SER A 516 -4.52 3.06 45.55
N GLU A 517 -4.72 1.75 45.69
CA GLU A 517 -5.87 1.17 46.39
C GLU A 517 -5.99 1.64 47.85
N ARG A 518 -4.85 1.79 48.55
CA ARG A 518 -4.80 2.27 49.93
C ARG A 518 -5.02 3.78 50.02
N LEU A 519 -4.54 4.54 49.04
CA LEU A 519 -4.74 5.99 49.00
C LEU A 519 -6.20 6.34 48.70
N TYR A 520 -6.82 5.68 47.70
CA TYR A 520 -8.22 5.88 47.33
C TYR A 520 -9.22 5.43 48.41
N SER A 521 -8.81 4.53 49.31
CA SER A 521 -9.64 4.09 50.44
C SER A 521 -9.47 4.95 51.70
N ASN A 522 -8.57 5.94 51.70
CA ASN A 522 -8.37 6.83 52.84
C ASN A 522 -9.41 7.97 52.85
N GLU A 523 -10.08 8.15 53.98
CA GLU A 523 -11.12 9.18 54.16
C GLU A 523 -10.61 10.63 54.00
N ASN A 524 -9.29 10.85 54.13
CA ASN A 524 -8.69 12.18 53.97
C ASN A 524 -8.22 12.48 52.54
N PHE A 525 -8.38 11.53 51.61
CA PHE A 525 -8.01 11.71 50.20
C PHE A 525 -9.23 12.08 49.36
N ILE A 526 -9.13 13.17 48.61
CA ILE A 526 -10.15 13.66 47.68
C ILE A 526 -9.60 13.46 46.27
N PRO A 527 -10.07 12.46 45.50
CA PRO A 527 -9.53 12.17 44.19
C PRO A 527 -9.91 13.26 43.16
N ASN A 528 -8.98 13.57 42.26
CA ASN A 528 -9.27 14.41 41.10
C ASN A 528 -9.89 13.57 39.97
N ASN A 529 -11.06 13.98 39.49
CA ASN A 529 -11.75 13.33 38.38
C ASN A 529 -11.66 14.16 37.07
N ASP A 530 -10.96 15.30 37.07
CA ASP A 530 -10.80 16.12 35.87
C ASP A 530 -9.64 15.58 35.00
N PRO A 531 -9.94 14.98 33.83
CA PRO A 531 -8.91 14.47 32.93
C PRO A 531 -8.05 15.59 32.29
N ALA A 532 -8.46 16.87 32.40
CA ALA A 532 -7.67 17.98 31.89
C ALA A 532 -6.39 18.22 32.73
N LEU A 533 -6.37 17.80 33.99
CA LEU A 533 -5.23 17.97 34.90
C LEU A 533 -4.39 16.69 34.95
N LYS A 534 -3.66 16.44 33.85
CA LYS A 534 -2.93 15.18 33.57
C LYS A 534 -2.12 14.62 34.75
N PHE A 535 -1.44 15.47 35.51
CA PHE A 535 -0.55 15.04 36.60
C PHE A 535 -1.17 15.09 37.98
N PHE A 536 -2.28 15.81 38.15
CA PHE A 536 -2.90 16.02 39.46
C PHE A 536 -3.86 14.89 39.76
N ILE A 537 -3.58 14.11 40.80
CA ILE A 537 -4.38 12.93 41.15
C ILE A 537 -5.40 13.18 42.26
N GLY A 538 -5.25 14.26 43.01
CA GLY A 538 -6.16 14.61 44.09
C GLY A 538 -5.46 15.30 45.25
N GLU A 539 -6.21 15.50 46.32
CA GLU A 539 -5.80 16.24 47.50
C GLU A 539 -5.80 15.33 48.73
N PHE A 540 -4.75 15.38 49.54
CA PHE A 540 -4.69 14.69 50.83
C PHE A 540 -4.46 15.70 51.94
N LYS A 541 -5.45 15.88 52.84
CA LYS A 541 -5.38 16.86 53.94
C LYS A 541 -4.95 18.26 53.49
N ASN A 542 -5.54 18.82 52.45
CA ASN A 542 -5.19 20.13 51.86
C ASN A 542 -3.80 20.19 51.18
N ILE A 543 -3.20 19.05 50.85
CA ILE A 543 -1.96 18.96 50.06
C ILE A 543 -2.27 18.37 48.70
N ASN A 544 -1.90 19.10 47.65
CA ASN A 544 -2.08 18.66 46.27
C ASN A 544 -1.08 17.54 45.95
N ILE A 545 -1.56 16.41 45.44
CA ILE A 545 -0.70 15.29 45.05
C ILE A 545 -0.59 15.22 43.53
N TYR A 546 0.66 15.25 43.05
CA TYR A 546 1.03 15.17 41.65
C TYR A 546 1.84 13.90 41.35
N LEU A 547 1.66 13.38 40.15
CA LEU A 547 2.44 12.25 39.62
C LEU A 547 3.54 12.72 38.67
N THR A 548 4.70 12.09 38.79
CA THR A 548 5.79 12.20 37.83
C THR A 548 6.15 10.83 37.26
N ASN A 549 6.61 10.80 36.01
CA ASN A 549 7.24 9.62 35.42
C ASN A 549 8.77 9.61 35.60
N SER A 550 9.32 10.63 36.27
CA SER A 550 10.74 10.73 36.61
C SER A 550 11.22 9.49 37.37
N LYS A 551 12.39 8.98 36.97
CA LYS A 551 13.05 7.89 37.68
C LYS A 551 13.71 8.36 38.98
N GLN A 552 14.03 9.64 39.08
CA GLN A 552 14.61 10.20 40.31
C GLN A 552 13.62 10.23 41.47
N ALA A 553 12.31 10.32 41.20
CA ALA A 553 11.27 10.34 42.23
C ALA A 553 10.93 8.94 42.80
N VAL A 554 11.51 7.87 42.26
CA VAL A 554 11.18 6.50 42.64
C VAL A 554 11.66 6.20 44.06
N GLY A 555 10.74 5.76 44.92
CA GLY A 555 10.97 5.52 46.36
C GLY A 555 10.99 6.80 47.20
N GLN A 556 10.68 7.95 46.62
CA GLN A 556 10.73 9.25 47.27
C GLN A 556 9.39 9.99 47.16
N VAL A 557 9.11 10.83 48.16
CA VAL A 557 8.03 11.82 48.11
C VAL A 557 8.66 13.18 48.32
N LEU A 558 8.56 14.04 47.31
CA LEU A 558 8.99 15.42 47.42
C LEU A 558 7.80 16.28 47.89
N LEU A 559 7.96 16.93 49.03
CA LEU A 559 6.98 17.84 49.62
C LEU A 559 7.52 19.26 49.55
N TRP A 560 6.68 20.21 49.12
CA TRP A 560 7.05 21.61 49.14
C TRP A 560 5.86 22.56 49.28
N ASP A 561 6.16 23.84 49.53
CA ASP A 561 5.20 24.93 49.37
C ASP A 561 5.29 25.51 47.96
N GLN A 562 4.27 25.29 47.13
CA GLN A 562 4.26 25.73 45.74
C GLN A 562 4.53 27.23 45.54
N ASP A 563 4.24 28.05 46.55
CA ASP A 563 4.49 29.49 46.52
C ASP A 563 5.98 29.87 46.70
N THR A 564 6.86 28.93 47.11
CA THR A 564 8.28 29.21 47.39
C THR A 564 9.24 28.82 46.28
N ILE A 565 8.75 28.14 45.24
CA ILE A 565 9.52 27.74 44.07
C ILE A 565 8.90 28.41 42.85
N SER A 566 9.71 29.15 42.10
CA SER A 566 9.31 29.67 40.79
C SER A 566 10.26 29.16 39.71
N LEU A 567 9.69 28.65 38.63
CA LEU A 567 10.39 28.23 37.42
C LEU A 567 10.16 29.30 36.35
N ASN A 568 11.23 29.91 35.89
CA ASN A 568 11.22 30.82 34.76
C ASN A 568 11.81 30.09 33.55
N LEU A 569 10.96 29.57 32.66
CA LEU A 569 11.38 28.96 31.41
C LEU A 569 11.60 30.06 30.37
N ARG A 570 12.86 30.40 30.12
CA ARG A 570 13.26 31.47 29.21
C ARG A 570 13.17 31.00 27.77
N THR A 571 13.75 29.84 27.47
CA THR A 571 13.77 29.28 26.11
C THR A 571 13.48 27.78 26.13
N LEU A 572 12.63 27.34 25.19
CA LEU A 572 12.46 25.94 24.82
C LEU A 572 12.47 25.87 23.30
N GLU A 573 13.60 25.50 22.72
CA GLU A 573 13.79 25.49 21.27
C GLU A 573 14.15 24.09 20.79
N VAL A 574 13.40 23.58 19.81
CA VAL A 574 13.75 22.35 19.11
C VAL A 574 14.48 22.69 17.82
N ASN A 575 15.64 22.08 17.63
CA ASN A 575 16.44 22.19 16.42
C ASN A 575 16.56 20.83 15.73
N VAL A 576 16.33 20.80 14.42
CA VAL A 576 16.47 19.61 13.58
C VAL A 576 17.51 19.92 12.53
N VAL A 577 18.62 19.20 12.56
CA VAL A 577 19.75 19.44 11.66
C VAL A 577 20.21 18.15 10.99
N GLU A 578 20.69 18.27 9.76
CA GLU A 578 21.35 17.16 9.07
C GLU A 578 22.70 16.86 9.74
N LEU A 579 23.15 15.60 9.62
CA LEU A 579 24.47 15.22 10.07
C LEU A 579 25.54 15.84 9.17
N THR A 580 26.61 16.31 9.81
CA THR A 580 27.82 16.74 9.12
C THR A 580 28.63 15.55 8.60
N ASP A 581 29.46 15.77 7.58
CA ASP A 581 30.35 14.72 7.06
C ASP A 581 31.30 14.15 8.13
N ALA A 582 31.69 14.97 9.11
CA ALA A 582 32.54 14.54 10.23
C ALA A 582 31.80 13.55 11.14
N GLU A 583 30.53 13.82 11.47
CA GLU A 583 29.68 12.92 12.26
C GLU A 583 29.38 11.62 11.51
N ILE A 584 29.09 11.71 10.20
CA ILE A 584 28.85 10.52 9.35
C ILE A 584 30.08 9.60 9.32
N ASN A 585 31.28 10.17 9.15
CA ASN A 585 32.52 9.39 9.15
C ASN A 585 32.82 8.77 10.51
N THR A 586 32.57 9.52 11.59
CA THR A 586 32.70 9.06 12.97
C THR A 586 31.78 7.87 13.23
N GLU A 587 30.49 8.02 12.96
CA GLU A 587 29.47 6.99 13.16
C GLU A 587 29.75 5.74 12.32
N TYR A 588 30.20 5.90 11.07
CA TYR A 588 30.59 4.78 10.22
C TYR A 588 31.79 4.01 10.78
N GLN A 589 32.80 4.70 11.33
CA GLN A 589 33.99 4.04 11.89
C GLN A 589 33.68 3.31 13.20
N PHE A 590 32.93 3.93 14.11
CA PHE A 590 32.59 3.35 15.41
C PHE A 590 31.57 2.22 15.29
N ASN A 591 30.59 2.34 14.38
CA ASN A 591 29.47 1.41 14.25
C ASN A 591 29.44 0.70 12.88
N LYS A 592 30.60 0.42 12.28
CA LYS A 592 30.71 -0.15 10.93
C LYS A 592 29.86 -1.40 10.69
N HIS A 593 29.79 -2.29 11.67
CA HIS A 593 29.04 -3.54 11.61
C HIS A 593 27.52 -3.36 11.52
N LYS A 594 27.01 -2.21 12.01
CA LYS A 594 25.60 -1.82 11.94
C LYS A 594 25.26 -1.23 10.56
N TRP A 595 26.17 -0.44 10.00
CA TRP A 595 25.90 0.38 8.82
C TRP A 595 26.36 -0.22 7.49
N ASN A 596 27.24 -1.23 7.51
CA ASN A 596 27.71 -1.91 6.31
C ASN A 596 26.73 -2.96 5.76
N ARG A 597 25.50 -3.00 6.27
CA ARG A 597 24.45 -3.91 5.83
C ARG A 597 23.12 -3.18 5.73
N ASN A 598 22.30 -3.60 4.77
CA ASN A 598 20.92 -3.17 4.66
C ASN A 598 20.03 -3.90 5.70
N THR A 599 18.76 -3.52 5.82
CA THR A 599 17.80 -4.12 6.77
C THR A 599 17.60 -5.63 6.61
N ASP A 600 17.84 -6.16 5.41
CA ASP A 600 17.78 -7.59 5.08
C ASP A 600 19.13 -8.32 5.29
N GLY A 601 20.16 -7.61 5.76
CA GLY A 601 21.49 -8.17 6.02
C GLY A 601 22.45 -8.13 4.82
N THR A 602 22.01 -7.63 3.66
CA THR A 602 22.83 -7.50 2.45
C THR A 602 24.00 -6.54 2.66
N PRO A 603 25.25 -6.89 2.30
CA PRO A 603 26.40 -5.98 2.42
C PRO A 603 26.24 -4.72 1.56
N LEU A 604 26.58 -3.56 2.13
CA LEU A 604 26.62 -2.28 1.43
C LEU A 604 28.07 -1.82 1.23
N ASP A 605 28.34 -1.12 0.14
CA ASP A 605 29.60 -0.42 -0.03
C ASP A 605 29.71 0.79 0.92
N GLU A 606 30.92 1.32 1.10
CA GLU A 606 31.14 2.42 2.03
C GLU A 606 30.34 3.67 1.65
N LYS A 607 30.21 3.96 0.35
CA LYS A 607 29.48 5.13 -0.14
C LYS A 607 28.00 5.04 0.26
N THR A 608 27.36 3.91 0.01
CA THR A 608 25.94 3.69 0.33
C THR A 608 25.74 3.60 1.85
N SER A 609 26.69 3.00 2.58
CA SER A 609 26.64 2.95 4.05
C SER A 609 26.64 4.36 4.65
N LYS A 610 27.47 5.27 4.11
CA LYS A 610 27.49 6.67 4.54
C LYS A 610 26.23 7.42 4.13
N ALA A 611 25.69 7.16 2.94
CA ALA A 611 24.39 7.71 2.52
C ALA A 611 23.26 7.26 3.45
N LEU A 612 23.28 6.01 3.92
CA LEU A 612 22.32 5.48 4.89
C LEU A 612 22.42 6.21 6.24
N ILE A 613 23.63 6.48 6.74
CA ILE A 613 23.83 7.29 7.96
C ILE A 613 23.32 8.72 7.74
N LYS A 614 23.58 9.29 6.56
CA LYS A 614 23.10 10.63 6.17
C LYS A 614 21.57 10.74 6.08
N ASN A 615 20.85 9.61 6.02
CA ASN A 615 19.39 9.61 6.15
C ASN A 615 18.90 9.82 7.60
N GLY A 616 19.80 9.89 8.57
CA GLY A 616 19.48 10.33 9.93
C GLY A 616 19.37 11.86 10.04
N VAL A 617 18.81 12.31 11.16
CA VAL A 617 18.85 13.71 11.58
C VAL A 617 19.23 13.78 13.06
N ASN A 618 19.84 14.90 13.44
CA ASN A 618 20.05 15.25 14.83
C ASN A 618 18.91 16.16 15.27
N ILE A 619 18.23 15.77 16.36
CA ILE A 619 17.24 16.59 17.03
C ILE A 619 17.90 17.09 18.31
N SER A 620 18.14 18.40 18.40
CA SER A 620 18.62 19.02 19.63
C SER A 620 17.52 19.80 20.31
N LEU A 621 17.32 19.55 21.59
CA LEU A 621 16.49 20.37 22.46
C LEU A 621 17.39 21.33 23.23
N ILE A 622 17.11 22.62 23.13
CA ILE A 622 17.78 23.68 23.88
C ILE A 622 16.78 24.18 24.91
N ILE A 623 17.15 24.07 26.19
CA ILE A 623 16.34 24.56 27.30
C ILE A 623 17.17 25.55 28.10
N ASP A 624 16.60 26.73 28.33
CA ASP A 624 17.13 27.75 29.23
C ASP A 624 16.05 28.05 30.27
N TYR A 625 16.40 27.84 31.53
CA TYR A 625 15.48 28.01 32.64
C TYR A 625 16.21 28.48 33.89
N GLU A 626 15.47 29.20 34.74
CA GLU A 626 15.93 29.63 36.05
C GLU A 626 14.96 29.12 37.12
N ILE A 627 15.49 28.49 38.16
CA ILE A 627 14.71 28.08 39.33
C ILE A 627 15.09 28.98 40.49
N VAL A 628 14.13 29.76 40.97
CA VAL A 628 14.28 30.60 42.16
C VAL A 628 13.56 29.93 43.32
N ILE A 629 14.29 29.72 44.43
CA ILE A 629 13.75 29.19 45.68
C ILE A 629 13.82 30.32 46.71
N THR A 630 12.67 30.83 47.13
CA THR A 630 12.62 31.96 48.08
C THR A 630 12.87 31.52 49.52
N GLU A 631 12.52 30.28 49.88
CA GLU A 631 12.70 29.70 51.21
C GLU A 631 13.09 28.21 51.15
N GLN A 632 14.39 27.90 51.25
CA GLN A 632 14.92 26.52 51.14
C GLN A 632 14.36 25.56 52.19
N SER A 633 14.02 26.06 53.38
CA SER A 633 13.44 25.27 54.48
C SER A 633 12.07 24.65 54.16
N THR A 634 11.50 24.94 52.99
CA THR A 634 10.19 24.43 52.56
C THR A 634 10.27 23.22 51.63
N ILE A 635 11.44 22.83 51.13
CA ILE A 635 11.62 21.66 50.25
C ILE A 635 12.11 20.46 51.06
N ILE A 636 11.30 19.41 51.11
CA ILE A 636 11.51 18.28 52.02
C ILE A 636 11.33 16.97 51.28
N LEU A 637 12.31 16.09 51.41
CA LEU A 637 12.27 14.76 50.81
C LEU A 637 11.99 13.71 51.88
N THR A 638 10.99 12.87 51.61
CA THR A 638 10.66 11.70 52.42
C THR A 638 10.96 10.42 51.64
N GLU A 639 11.51 9.40 52.29
CA GLU A 639 11.77 8.09 51.68
C GLU A 639 10.69 7.06 52.07
N ILE A 640 10.21 6.31 51.08
CA ILE A 640 9.28 5.20 51.32
C ILE A 640 10.10 3.92 51.47
N LYS A 641 9.97 3.21 52.60
CA LYS A 641 10.59 1.89 52.74
C LYS A 641 9.93 0.93 51.75
N ARG A 642 10.70 0.47 50.77
CA ARG A 642 10.30 -0.66 49.92
C ARG A 642 10.48 -1.94 50.72
N HIS A 643 9.37 -2.64 51.02
CA HIS A 643 9.47 -4.04 51.41
C HIS A 643 10.02 -4.82 50.22
N THR A 644 11.28 -5.24 50.30
CA THR A 644 11.78 -6.32 49.43
C THR A 644 11.02 -7.59 49.80
N PRO A 645 10.35 -8.25 48.84
CA PRO A 645 9.82 -9.57 49.09
C PRO A 645 11.01 -10.54 49.23
N ASP A 646 11.10 -11.21 50.38
CA ASP A 646 12.00 -12.35 50.61
C ASP A 646 11.62 -13.56 49.74
#